data_AF-A0A6I9PII4-F1
#
_entry.id   AF-A0A6I9PII4-F1
#
_cell.length_a   1.000
_cell.length_b   1.000
_cell.length_c   1.000
_cell.angle_alpha   90.00
_cell.angle_beta   90.00
_cell.angle_gamma   90.00
#
_symmetry.space_group_name_H-M   'P 1'
#
loop_
_entity.id
_entity.type
_entity.pdbx_description
1 polymer ?
#
loop_
_entity_poly.entity_id
_entity_poly.type
_entity_poly.pdbx_seq_one_letter_code
_entity_poly.pdbx_strand_id
1 'polypeptide(L)'
;MDESQGKGIRVLGVAYAPSRDTPVFCALINGEGEVADFLRLPYFMKRRNAFREDEREKKAHDIETLKKFLSGKKPHVVAVAGENRDAQMIMEDIKRAISELEQESSVPAVGVELVDNELATLYMNSKKSEVDFRDYPPLLRQAVSIARKIQDPLIEYAQVCSTDDDILCLKLHPLQEQVVKEDLLCALYFEFINRVNEVGVDVNKCIAHPHTQSLVQFVCGLGPRKGSQLLKILKQNNTRLENRTQLVTMSHMGPKVFINCAGFIKIDTASLGDSTDSYIEVLDGSRVHPETYEWARKMAVDALEYDESAEDANPAGALEEILENPERLKDLDLDAFAEELERQGYGNKGITLYDIRAELSCRYKDLRVAYRVPNTEEVFNLLTKDTPETFYIGKLITSIVTGIAHRRPQGESYDQAIRNDSTGLWQCPFCQQDNFPELSEVWNHFDSGSCPGQAIGVRSRLDNGVQGFIPTKFLSDKTVKHPEERVKVGMTVHCRIMKIDIEKFSVDLTCRTSDLMDKANEWKLPKDSYYDFDKETEDQKQEEDLKKKQQRTPYIKRVIAHPNFHNISFNQAEKMMETLDQGDLIIRPSSKGENHLTVTWKVADGIYQHVDVREEGKENAFSLGHTLWINSEEFEDLDEISARYIQPMASFARDLLGHKYFQELGSKDKMEELLVKTKREKPTFIPYFLSVCKELPGKFILGYQPRGKPRVEYVTITPDGFRYRSQVFPTVNGLFRWFKDHYQEPVPGVTPSNSSRTRTPASLNATPANINIADLTRAVNSLPRNMTSQMFNAIAAVTGQNQNPNTTPAQWGSSQYGYGGSTGGGGGSSSAYHVSAAAHIQLLWKQTSCFRDCIQAHTIIQSSSLVQSFINPRCLHDTKYGYIRTCCYG
;
A
#
# COMPACT_ATOMS: atom_id res chain seq x y z
N MET A 1 -39.72 -30.68 14.10
CA MET A 1 -39.47 -29.46 13.31
C MET A 1 -40.02 -28.33 14.15
N ASP A 2 -39.16 -27.43 14.61
CA ASP A 2 -39.55 -26.36 15.53
C ASP A 2 -40.28 -25.27 14.73
N GLU A 3 -41.48 -24.87 15.16
CA GLU A 3 -42.36 -23.87 14.48
C GLU A 3 -41.67 -22.50 14.26
N SER A 4 -40.48 -22.30 14.84
CA SER A 4 -39.59 -21.15 14.66
C SER A 4 -38.91 -21.08 13.27
N GLN A 5 -38.81 -22.19 12.53
CA GLN A 5 -38.13 -22.22 11.22
C GLN A 5 -38.83 -21.38 10.13
N GLY A 6 -40.11 -21.03 10.31
CA GLY A 6 -40.88 -20.29 9.30
C GLY A 6 -40.69 -18.76 9.30
N LYS A 7 -40.19 -18.15 10.38
CA LYS A 7 -40.19 -16.68 10.55
C LYS A 7 -38.82 -16.01 10.49
N GLY A 8 -37.78 -16.75 10.11
CA GLY A 8 -36.41 -16.24 10.01
C GLY A 8 -35.82 -15.73 11.34
N ILE A 9 -34.55 -15.32 11.31
CA ILE A 9 -33.83 -14.88 12.51
C ILE A 9 -33.81 -13.35 12.56
N ARG A 10 -34.49 -12.72 13.52
CA ARG A 10 -34.31 -11.29 13.83
C ARG A 10 -32.91 -11.01 14.36
N VAL A 11 -32.20 -10.05 13.74
CA VAL A 11 -30.82 -9.72 14.09
C VAL A 11 -30.68 -8.23 14.40
N LEU A 12 -29.95 -7.90 15.47
CA LEU A 12 -29.52 -6.54 15.76
C LEU A 12 -28.06 -6.35 15.32
N GLY A 13 -27.83 -5.65 14.21
CA GLY A 13 -26.48 -5.25 13.81
C GLY A 13 -26.02 -4.02 14.58
N VAL A 14 -24.75 -3.98 14.97
CA VAL A 14 -24.12 -2.89 15.71
C VAL A 14 -22.86 -2.47 14.98
N ALA A 15 -22.79 -1.21 14.58
CA ALA A 15 -21.63 -0.62 13.92
C ALA A 15 -21.16 0.61 14.70
N TYR A 16 -19.85 0.79 14.73
CA TYR A 16 -19.19 1.90 15.41
C TYR A 16 -17.99 2.36 14.57
N ALA A 17 -17.34 3.43 15.00
CA ALA A 17 -16.07 3.86 14.45
C ALA A 17 -15.02 3.97 15.56
N PRO A 18 -13.71 3.92 15.29
CA PRO A 18 -12.65 3.92 16.30
C PRO A 18 -12.62 5.19 17.16
N SER A 19 -13.21 6.28 16.66
CA SER A 19 -13.28 7.54 17.39
C SER A 19 -14.30 7.47 18.53
N ARG A 20 -13.86 7.86 19.73
CA ARG A 20 -14.70 7.85 20.94
C ARG A 20 -15.83 8.88 20.96
N ASP A 21 -15.82 9.82 20.04
CA ASP A 21 -16.84 10.87 19.92
C ASP A 21 -17.89 10.53 18.86
N THR A 22 -17.66 9.47 18.10
CA THR A 22 -18.62 8.99 17.10
C THR A 22 -19.69 8.13 17.77
N PRO A 23 -20.98 8.36 17.47
CA PRO A 23 -22.06 7.52 17.99
C PRO A 23 -21.97 6.08 17.46
N VAL A 24 -22.37 5.13 18.29
CA VAL A 24 -22.64 3.75 17.86
C VAL A 24 -24.05 3.69 17.27
N PHE A 25 -24.21 3.00 16.14
CA PHE A 25 -25.50 2.77 15.51
C PHE A 25 -25.88 1.31 15.60
N CYS A 26 -27.15 1.04 15.90
CA CYS A 26 -27.72 -0.29 15.86
C CYS A 26 -28.87 -0.33 14.85
N ALA A 27 -28.95 -1.40 14.06
CA ALA A 27 -30.04 -1.63 13.11
C ALA A 27 -30.65 -3.00 13.39
N LEU A 28 -31.95 -3.03 13.67
CA LEU A 28 -32.69 -4.27 13.83
C LEU A 28 -33.29 -4.67 12.49
N ILE A 29 -33.01 -5.89 12.07
CA ILE A 29 -33.65 -6.49 10.89
C ILE A 29 -34.57 -7.65 11.29
N ASN A 30 -35.67 -7.80 10.56
CA ASN A 30 -36.62 -8.90 10.73
C ASN A 30 -36.11 -10.20 10.06
N GLY A 31 -36.88 -11.28 10.14
CA GLY A 31 -36.47 -12.57 9.57
C GLY A 31 -36.36 -12.58 8.04
N GLU A 32 -36.94 -11.59 7.38
CA GLU A 32 -36.91 -11.38 5.93
C GLU A 32 -35.76 -10.46 5.47
N GLY A 33 -34.96 -9.91 6.39
CA GLY A 33 -33.81 -9.05 6.08
C GLY A 33 -34.16 -7.56 5.85
N GLU A 34 -35.38 -7.16 6.20
CA GLU A 34 -35.84 -5.76 6.17
C GLU A 34 -35.54 -5.06 7.50
N VAL A 35 -35.27 -3.75 7.42
CA VAL A 35 -34.99 -2.93 8.60
C VAL A 35 -36.30 -2.64 9.33
N ALA A 36 -36.42 -3.17 10.55
CA ALA A 36 -37.58 -3.00 11.39
C ALA A 36 -37.48 -1.74 12.28
N ASP A 37 -36.29 -1.46 12.82
CA ASP A 37 -36.04 -0.28 13.66
C ASP A 37 -34.53 0.01 13.77
N PHE A 38 -34.15 1.16 14.29
CA PHE A 38 -32.75 1.52 14.53
C PHE A 38 -32.57 2.31 15.83
N LEU A 39 -31.35 2.31 16.34
CA LEU A 39 -30.96 3.00 17.57
C LEU A 39 -29.65 3.75 17.39
N ARG A 40 -29.55 4.94 17.97
CA ARG A 40 -28.32 5.75 18.01
C ARG A 40 -27.87 5.92 19.46
N LEU A 41 -26.63 5.54 19.76
CA LEU A 41 -26.03 5.58 21.09
C LEU A 41 -24.78 6.48 21.08
N PRO A 42 -24.89 7.78 21.45
CA PRO A 42 -23.83 8.77 21.27
C PRO A 42 -22.59 8.61 22.16
N TYR A 43 -22.74 7.99 23.32
CA TYR A 43 -21.73 7.90 24.37
C TYR A 43 -21.30 6.46 24.68
N PHE A 44 -21.79 5.47 23.93
CA PHE A 44 -21.48 4.06 24.14
C PHE A 44 -19.98 3.73 24.02
N MET A 45 -19.24 4.47 23.19
CA MET A 45 -17.78 4.33 23.02
C MET A 45 -16.95 4.86 24.22
N LYS A 46 -17.57 5.56 25.18
CA LYS A 46 -16.85 6.00 26.39
C LYS A 46 -16.55 4.80 27.28
N ARG A 47 -15.62 4.93 28.23
CA ARG A 47 -15.32 3.84 29.17
C ARG A 47 -16.33 3.85 30.31
N ARG A 48 -16.79 2.68 30.75
CA ARG A 48 -17.68 2.57 31.93
C ARG A 48 -17.04 3.16 33.18
N ASN A 49 -15.74 2.96 33.35
CA ASN A 49 -14.96 3.51 34.46
C ASN A 49 -14.16 4.75 34.03
N ALA A 50 -14.76 5.62 33.20
CA ALA A 50 -14.13 6.89 32.84
C ALA A 50 -13.87 7.73 34.10
N PHE A 51 -12.74 8.47 34.10
CA PHE A 51 -12.37 9.35 35.21
C PHE A 51 -13.37 10.49 35.41
N ARG A 52 -13.98 10.96 34.31
CA ARG A 52 -15.00 12.00 34.32
C ARG A 52 -16.36 11.39 34.64
N GLU A 53 -17.02 11.92 35.66
CA GLU A 53 -18.34 11.48 36.12
C GLU A 53 -19.41 11.63 35.02
N ASP A 54 -19.47 12.79 34.36
CA ASP A 54 -20.41 13.04 33.26
C ASP A 54 -20.35 12.00 32.14
N GLU A 55 -19.15 11.51 31.80
CA GLU A 55 -19.00 10.50 30.73
C GLU A 55 -19.51 9.12 31.18
N ARG A 56 -19.31 8.79 32.46
CA ARG A 56 -19.81 7.55 33.07
C ARG A 56 -21.33 7.53 33.13
N GLU A 57 -21.95 8.64 33.54
CA GLU A 57 -23.42 8.76 33.62
C GLU A 57 -24.06 8.68 32.23
N LYS A 58 -23.51 9.40 31.25
CA LYS A 58 -24.00 9.37 29.85
C LYS A 58 -23.89 7.99 29.24
N LYS A 59 -22.80 7.25 29.50
CA LYS A 59 -22.69 5.86 29.05
C LYS A 59 -23.71 4.95 29.72
N ALA A 60 -23.94 5.10 31.03
CA ALA A 60 -24.97 4.33 31.73
C ALA A 60 -26.37 4.58 31.14
N HIS A 61 -26.67 5.82 30.75
CA HIS A 61 -27.92 6.16 30.06
C HIS A 61 -28.07 5.47 28.70
N ASP A 62 -27.00 5.40 27.91
CA ASP A 62 -27.00 4.67 26.63
C ASP A 62 -27.20 3.16 26.82
N ILE A 63 -26.58 2.56 27.84
CA ILE A 63 -26.78 1.14 28.19
C ILE A 63 -28.25 0.89 28.57
N GLU A 64 -28.86 1.76 29.35
CA GLU A 64 -30.28 1.66 29.72
C GLU A 64 -31.20 1.81 28.50
N THR A 65 -30.86 2.71 27.58
CA THR A 65 -31.60 2.89 26.32
C THR A 65 -31.50 1.62 25.45
N LEU A 66 -30.32 1.01 25.36
CA LEU A 66 -30.13 -0.26 24.68
C LEU A 66 -30.97 -1.37 25.33
N LYS A 67 -31.00 -1.47 26.66
CA LYS A 67 -31.80 -2.47 27.37
C LYS A 67 -33.30 -2.37 27.05
N LYS A 68 -33.83 -1.15 27.04
CA LYS A 68 -35.23 -0.88 26.65
C LYS A 68 -35.51 -1.32 25.22
N PHE A 69 -34.57 -1.05 24.31
CA PHE A 69 -34.68 -1.46 22.91
C PHE A 69 -34.67 -2.99 22.76
N LEU A 70 -33.74 -3.69 23.44
CA LEU A 70 -33.65 -5.14 23.45
C LEU A 70 -34.92 -5.79 24.00
N SER A 71 -35.45 -5.28 25.10
CA SER A 71 -36.68 -5.79 25.73
C SER A 71 -37.91 -5.60 24.86
N GLY A 72 -38.01 -4.46 24.15
CA GLY A 72 -39.13 -4.15 23.28
C GLY A 72 -39.12 -4.93 21.95
N LYS A 73 -37.94 -5.19 21.38
CA LYS A 73 -37.80 -5.75 20.03
C LYS A 73 -37.38 -7.22 19.98
N LYS A 74 -36.79 -7.73 21.06
CA LYS A 74 -36.42 -9.15 21.25
C LYS A 74 -35.68 -9.74 20.04
N PRO A 75 -34.48 -9.24 19.70
CA PRO A 75 -33.65 -9.87 18.67
C PRO A 75 -33.24 -11.29 19.10
N HIS A 76 -33.01 -12.19 18.15
CA HIS A 76 -32.50 -13.54 18.46
C HIS A 76 -30.97 -13.56 18.52
N VAL A 77 -30.31 -12.68 17.77
CA VAL A 77 -28.84 -12.54 17.73
C VAL A 77 -28.47 -11.05 17.65
N VAL A 78 -27.37 -10.67 18.30
CA VAL A 78 -26.72 -9.37 18.13
C VAL A 78 -25.40 -9.55 17.41
N ALA A 79 -25.20 -8.85 16.30
CA ALA A 79 -24.00 -8.89 15.49
C ALA A 79 -23.23 -7.58 15.64
N VAL A 80 -22.00 -7.62 16.17
CA VAL A 80 -21.15 -6.46 16.40
C VAL A 80 -20.05 -6.42 15.34
N ALA A 81 -19.88 -5.28 14.66
CA ALA A 81 -18.82 -5.08 13.69
C ALA A 81 -17.43 -5.27 14.32
N GLY A 82 -16.60 -6.15 13.77
CA GLY A 82 -15.23 -6.39 14.23
C GLY A 82 -14.22 -5.47 13.57
N GLU A 83 -14.27 -4.16 13.86
CA GLU A 83 -13.34 -3.19 13.24
C GLU A 83 -11.98 -3.16 13.94
N ASN A 84 -11.96 -3.10 15.28
CA ASN A 84 -10.75 -3.00 16.07
C ASN A 84 -10.95 -3.61 17.47
N ARG A 85 -9.90 -3.58 18.31
CA ARG A 85 -9.98 -4.10 19.69
C ARG A 85 -11.11 -3.52 20.54
N ASP A 86 -11.54 -2.28 20.31
CA ASP A 86 -12.65 -1.68 21.08
C ASP A 86 -13.99 -2.43 20.87
N ALA A 87 -14.11 -3.25 19.82
CA ALA A 87 -15.25 -4.17 19.62
C ALA A 87 -15.44 -5.12 20.81
N GLN A 88 -14.36 -5.56 21.46
CA GLN A 88 -14.46 -6.40 22.65
C GLN A 88 -15.14 -5.68 23.81
N MET A 89 -14.81 -4.40 24.02
CA MET A 89 -15.46 -3.57 25.04
C MET A 89 -16.97 -3.44 24.76
N ILE A 90 -17.34 -3.17 23.51
CA ILE A 90 -18.75 -3.06 23.08
C ILE A 90 -19.47 -4.39 23.30
N MET A 91 -18.87 -5.49 22.85
CA MET A 91 -19.42 -6.83 23.01
C MET A 91 -19.60 -7.20 24.49
N GLU A 92 -18.63 -6.92 25.36
CA GLU A 92 -18.72 -7.15 26.80
C GLU A 92 -19.84 -6.33 27.46
N ASP A 93 -19.97 -5.04 27.09
CA ASP A 93 -21.04 -4.18 27.61
C ASP A 93 -22.43 -4.69 27.17
N ILE A 94 -22.58 -5.12 25.92
CA ILE A 94 -23.83 -5.70 25.39
C ILE A 94 -24.14 -7.04 26.07
N LYS A 95 -23.15 -7.96 26.17
CA LYS A 95 -23.32 -9.26 26.84
C LYS A 95 -23.75 -9.08 28.29
N ARG A 96 -23.17 -8.10 28.99
CA ARG A 96 -23.59 -7.78 30.35
C ARG A 96 -25.02 -7.23 30.40
N ALA A 97 -25.38 -6.31 29.50
CA ALA A 97 -26.74 -5.77 29.44
C ALA A 97 -27.78 -6.87 29.18
N ILE A 98 -27.48 -7.83 28.29
CA ILE A 98 -28.33 -8.99 28.03
C ILE A 98 -28.42 -9.91 29.25
N SER A 99 -27.29 -10.20 29.91
CA SER A 99 -27.29 -11.04 31.12
C SER A 99 -28.10 -10.42 32.27
N GLU A 100 -28.05 -9.10 32.43
CA GLU A 100 -28.89 -8.37 33.40
C GLU A 100 -30.38 -8.51 33.03
N LEU A 101 -30.75 -8.40 31.75
CA LEU A 101 -32.14 -8.57 31.30
C LEU A 101 -32.64 -10.02 31.35
N GLU A 102 -31.75 -10.99 31.16
CA GLU A 102 -32.04 -12.43 31.29
C GLU A 102 -32.34 -12.78 32.75
N GLN A 103 -31.57 -12.24 33.70
CA GLN A 103 -31.84 -12.36 35.13
C GLN A 103 -33.18 -11.73 35.52
N GLU A 104 -33.56 -10.62 34.89
CA GLU A 104 -34.86 -9.98 35.04
C GLU A 104 -36.00 -10.71 34.28
N SER A 105 -35.71 -11.83 33.60
CA SER A 105 -36.66 -12.60 32.76
C SER A 105 -37.36 -11.79 31.66
N SER A 106 -36.76 -10.68 31.23
CA SER A 106 -37.34 -9.77 30.23
C SER A 106 -37.07 -10.20 28.79
N VAL A 107 -35.98 -10.93 28.54
CA VAL A 107 -35.58 -11.46 27.23
C VAL A 107 -34.97 -12.87 27.37
N PRO A 108 -35.14 -13.73 26.36
CA PRO A 108 -34.44 -15.02 26.29
C PRO A 108 -32.93 -14.82 26.11
N ALA A 109 -32.14 -15.88 26.28
CA ALA A 109 -30.71 -15.85 26.00
C ALA A 109 -30.45 -15.45 24.53
N VAL A 110 -29.75 -14.33 24.32
CA VAL A 110 -29.40 -13.79 23.00
C VAL A 110 -27.90 -13.90 22.78
N GLY A 111 -27.49 -14.54 21.68
CA GLY A 111 -26.08 -14.62 21.28
C GLY A 111 -25.54 -13.27 20.83
N VAL A 112 -24.28 -12.96 21.19
CA VAL A 112 -23.58 -11.74 20.76
C VAL A 112 -22.30 -12.13 20.05
N GLU A 113 -22.27 -11.89 18.74
CA GLU A 113 -21.23 -12.36 17.84
C GLU A 113 -20.45 -11.20 17.21
N LEU A 114 -19.15 -11.38 17.04
CA LEU A 114 -18.31 -10.48 16.26
C LEU A 114 -18.38 -10.89 14.78
N VAL A 115 -18.65 -9.91 13.92
CA VAL A 115 -18.82 -10.13 12.48
C VAL A 115 -17.83 -9.27 11.71
N ASP A 116 -17.18 -9.89 10.71
CA ASP A 116 -16.31 -9.15 9.82
C ASP A 116 -17.01 -8.00 9.10
N ASN A 117 -16.41 -6.82 9.17
CA ASN A 117 -16.97 -5.57 8.71
C ASN A 117 -16.43 -5.09 7.35
N GLU A 118 -15.51 -5.80 6.70
CA GLU A 118 -14.94 -5.36 5.42
C GLU A 118 -16.01 -5.21 4.35
N LEU A 119 -16.86 -6.24 4.18
CA LEU A 119 -18.01 -6.21 3.28
C LEU A 119 -18.98 -5.07 3.62
N ALA A 120 -19.29 -4.89 4.91
CA ALA A 120 -20.20 -3.83 5.34
C ALA A 120 -19.63 -2.42 5.13
N THR A 121 -18.31 -2.28 5.22
CA THR A 121 -17.58 -1.04 4.95
C THR A 121 -17.57 -0.72 3.46
N LEU A 122 -17.51 -1.74 2.60
CA LEU A 122 -17.70 -1.57 1.17
C LEU A 122 -19.15 -1.18 0.86
N TYR A 123 -20.13 -1.89 1.44
CA TYR A 123 -21.55 -1.62 1.22
C TYR A 123 -21.94 -0.20 1.63
N MET A 124 -21.56 0.27 2.83
CA MET A 124 -21.95 1.60 3.33
C MET A 124 -21.50 2.77 2.44
N ASN A 125 -20.43 2.56 1.64
CA ASN A 125 -19.87 3.55 0.72
C ASN A 125 -20.32 3.31 -0.74
N SER A 126 -21.08 2.26 -1.01
CA SER A 126 -21.58 1.94 -2.34
C SER A 126 -22.78 2.82 -2.72
N LYS A 127 -22.92 3.10 -4.02
CA LYS A 127 -24.13 3.75 -4.59
C LYS A 127 -25.39 2.96 -4.28
N LYS A 128 -25.28 1.63 -4.18
CA LYS A 128 -26.41 0.77 -3.84
C LYS A 128 -26.97 1.09 -2.46
N SER A 129 -26.12 1.27 -1.45
CA SER A 129 -26.58 1.63 -0.10
C SER A 129 -27.24 3.01 -0.05
N GLU A 130 -26.80 3.97 -0.89
CA GLU A 130 -27.42 5.29 -1.01
C GLU A 130 -28.81 5.24 -1.65
N VAL A 131 -29.02 4.30 -2.58
CA VAL A 131 -30.32 4.04 -3.19
C VAL A 131 -31.24 3.32 -2.22
N ASP A 132 -30.74 2.29 -1.54
CA ASP A 132 -31.51 1.49 -0.58
C ASP A 132 -31.90 2.32 0.65
N PHE A 133 -31.00 3.18 1.14
CA PHE A 133 -31.16 3.94 2.39
C PHE A 133 -30.61 5.38 2.30
N ARG A 134 -31.25 6.21 1.48
CA ARG A 134 -30.84 7.61 1.23
C ARG A 134 -30.66 8.44 2.50
N ASP A 135 -31.59 8.32 3.44
CA ASP A 135 -31.63 9.17 4.65
C ASP A 135 -30.78 8.60 5.79
N TYR A 136 -30.20 7.41 5.63
CA TYR A 136 -29.41 6.79 6.69
C TYR A 136 -27.96 7.26 6.63
N PRO A 137 -27.33 7.59 7.79
CA PRO A 137 -25.91 7.89 7.83
C PRO A 137 -25.08 6.63 7.52
N PRO A 138 -23.84 6.77 7.03
CA PRO A 138 -23.03 5.64 6.58
C PRO A 138 -22.89 4.52 7.63
N LEU A 139 -22.61 4.84 8.89
CA LEU A 139 -22.50 3.84 9.97
C LEU A 139 -23.80 3.07 10.23
N LEU A 140 -24.97 3.70 10.03
CA LEU A 140 -26.23 2.98 10.15
C LEU A 140 -26.43 2.00 8.99
N ARG A 141 -26.02 2.36 7.77
CA ARG A 141 -26.01 1.43 6.62
C ARG A 141 -25.04 0.27 6.84
N GLN A 142 -23.88 0.53 7.45
CA GLN A 142 -22.94 -0.51 7.87
C GLN A 142 -23.59 -1.47 8.87
N ALA A 143 -24.32 -0.97 9.88
CA ALA A 143 -25.03 -1.80 10.84
C ALA A 143 -26.08 -2.71 10.17
N VAL A 144 -26.80 -2.21 9.17
CA VAL A 144 -27.75 -3.01 8.36
C VAL A 144 -27.01 -4.14 7.63
N SER A 145 -25.89 -3.85 6.99
CA SER A 145 -25.10 -4.84 6.26
C SER A 145 -24.50 -5.92 7.18
N ILE A 146 -24.01 -5.53 8.36
CA ILE A 146 -23.54 -6.49 9.39
C ILE A 146 -24.66 -7.44 9.80
N ALA A 147 -25.85 -6.91 10.02
CA ALA A 147 -27.00 -7.72 10.41
C ALA A 147 -27.42 -8.69 9.28
N ARG A 148 -27.45 -8.22 8.02
CA ARG A 148 -27.78 -9.07 6.86
C ARG A 148 -26.73 -10.14 6.59
N LYS A 149 -25.44 -9.81 6.77
CA LYS A 149 -24.33 -10.75 6.59
C LYS A 149 -24.45 -11.97 7.51
N ILE A 150 -24.84 -11.80 8.77
CA ILE A 150 -25.01 -12.93 9.69
C ILE A 150 -26.30 -13.72 9.41
N GLN A 151 -27.32 -13.10 8.80
CA GLN A 151 -28.53 -13.82 8.37
C GLN A 151 -28.25 -14.70 7.15
N ASP A 152 -27.70 -14.12 6.09
CA ASP A 152 -27.28 -14.85 4.90
C ASP A 152 -26.10 -14.14 4.22
N PRO A 153 -24.86 -14.65 4.39
CA PRO A 153 -23.69 -14.10 3.73
C PRO A 153 -23.81 -14.08 2.20
N LEU A 154 -24.44 -15.08 1.58
CA LEU A 154 -24.48 -15.22 0.13
C LEU A 154 -25.25 -14.06 -0.51
N ILE A 155 -26.38 -13.67 0.08
CA ILE A 155 -27.18 -12.52 -0.34
C ILE A 155 -26.35 -11.24 -0.20
N GLU A 156 -25.69 -11.04 0.94
CA GLU A 156 -24.96 -9.82 1.22
C GLU A 156 -23.70 -9.68 0.35
N TYR A 157 -22.97 -10.76 0.08
CA TYR A 157 -21.84 -10.73 -0.86
C TYR A 157 -22.29 -10.47 -2.31
N ALA A 158 -23.43 -11.02 -2.72
CA ALA A 158 -23.98 -10.77 -4.06
C ALA A 158 -24.36 -9.28 -4.26
N GLN A 159 -24.63 -8.52 -3.20
CA GLN A 159 -24.95 -7.09 -3.27
C GLN A 159 -23.80 -6.24 -3.83
N VAL A 160 -22.56 -6.61 -3.52
CA VAL A 160 -21.36 -5.88 -3.93
C VAL A 160 -20.78 -6.39 -5.26
N CYS A 161 -21.39 -7.42 -5.84
CA CYS A 161 -21.15 -7.81 -7.23
C CYS A 161 -21.97 -6.92 -8.17
N SER A 162 -21.48 -5.69 -8.32
CA SER A 162 -22.06 -4.64 -9.16
C SER A 162 -21.30 -4.52 -10.49
N THR A 163 -21.78 -3.66 -11.38
CA THR A 163 -21.04 -3.29 -12.61
C THR A 163 -19.76 -2.52 -12.34
N ASP A 164 -19.60 -1.98 -11.12
CA ASP A 164 -18.42 -1.21 -10.71
C ASP A 164 -17.32 -2.13 -10.14
N ASP A 165 -17.55 -3.46 -10.14
CA ASP A 165 -16.62 -4.50 -9.66
C ASP A 165 -16.13 -4.28 -8.22
N ASP A 166 -16.98 -3.69 -7.37
CA ASP A 166 -16.67 -3.35 -5.97
C ASP A 166 -16.15 -4.56 -5.17
N ILE A 167 -16.59 -5.77 -5.52
CA ILE A 167 -16.13 -7.04 -4.94
C ILE A 167 -14.59 -7.18 -4.98
N LEU A 168 -13.91 -6.60 -5.97
CA LEU A 168 -12.45 -6.64 -6.08
C LEU A 168 -11.73 -5.82 -5.00
N CYS A 169 -12.43 -4.92 -4.33
CA CYS A 169 -11.91 -4.17 -3.19
C CYS A 169 -11.86 -5.00 -1.90
N LEU A 170 -12.53 -6.15 -1.85
CA LEU A 170 -12.38 -7.10 -0.76
C LEU A 170 -11.04 -7.82 -0.91
N LYS A 171 -10.23 -7.82 0.14
CA LYS A 171 -8.93 -8.48 0.16
C LYS A 171 -9.10 -9.93 0.57
N LEU A 172 -9.44 -10.79 -0.39
CA LEU A 172 -9.64 -12.21 -0.16
C LEU A 172 -8.31 -12.96 -0.03
N HIS A 173 -7.24 -12.45 -0.65
CA HIS A 173 -5.90 -13.05 -0.60
C HIS A 173 -4.76 -12.02 -0.68
N PRO A 174 -3.63 -12.18 0.04
CA PRO A 174 -2.51 -11.23 0.00
C PRO A 174 -1.90 -11.00 -1.39
N LEU A 175 -1.95 -12.02 -2.25
CA LEU A 175 -1.43 -11.97 -3.63
C LEU A 175 -2.50 -11.62 -4.68
N GLN A 176 -3.70 -11.21 -4.26
CA GLN A 176 -4.82 -10.92 -5.16
C GLN A 176 -4.46 -9.89 -6.24
N GLU A 177 -3.67 -8.87 -5.88
CA GLU A 177 -3.23 -7.82 -6.81
C GLU A 177 -2.23 -8.31 -7.86
N GLN A 178 -1.63 -9.49 -7.68
CA GLN A 178 -0.73 -10.12 -8.64
C GLN A 178 -1.46 -10.94 -9.71
N VAL A 179 -2.77 -11.17 -9.53
CA VAL A 179 -3.61 -11.91 -10.47
C VAL A 179 -4.24 -10.96 -11.47
N VAL A 180 -4.40 -11.42 -12.71
CA VAL A 180 -5.13 -10.69 -13.75
C VAL A 180 -6.58 -10.49 -13.31
N LYS A 181 -7.08 -9.26 -13.40
CA LYS A 181 -8.39 -8.87 -12.85
C LYS A 181 -9.53 -9.67 -13.45
N GLU A 182 -9.49 -9.90 -14.76
CA GLU A 182 -10.49 -10.65 -15.50
C GLU A 182 -10.57 -12.11 -15.04
N ASP A 183 -9.41 -12.75 -14.81
CA ASP A 183 -9.34 -14.13 -14.33
C ASP A 183 -9.89 -14.26 -12.90
N LEU A 184 -9.56 -13.29 -12.03
CA LEU A 184 -10.08 -13.21 -10.68
C LEU A 184 -11.61 -13.03 -10.68
N LEU A 185 -12.14 -12.10 -11.48
CA LEU A 185 -13.59 -11.91 -11.62
C LEU A 185 -14.28 -13.17 -12.14
N CYS A 186 -13.70 -13.84 -13.13
CA CYS A 186 -14.24 -15.10 -13.64
C CYS A 186 -14.28 -16.17 -12.55
N ALA A 187 -13.22 -16.30 -11.75
CA ALA A 187 -13.18 -17.25 -10.64
C ALA A 187 -14.22 -16.92 -9.56
N LEU A 188 -14.39 -15.64 -9.21
CA LEU A 188 -15.40 -15.19 -8.24
C LEU A 188 -16.81 -15.47 -8.75
N TYR A 189 -17.14 -15.07 -9.98
CA TYR A 189 -18.44 -15.32 -10.58
C TYR A 189 -18.75 -16.81 -10.73
N PHE A 190 -17.76 -17.62 -11.06
CA PHE A 190 -17.91 -19.07 -11.09
C PHE A 190 -18.36 -19.61 -9.72
N GLU A 191 -17.77 -19.12 -8.63
CA GLU A 191 -18.14 -19.58 -7.30
C GLU A 191 -19.50 -19.02 -6.83
N PHE A 192 -19.86 -17.78 -7.21
CA PHE A 192 -21.23 -17.29 -7.01
C PHE A 192 -22.24 -18.17 -7.73
N ILE A 193 -21.98 -18.54 -8.99
CA ILE A 193 -22.85 -19.46 -9.74
C ILE A 193 -22.97 -20.78 -8.98
N ASN A 194 -21.87 -21.40 -8.54
CA ASN A 194 -21.94 -22.66 -7.79
C ASN A 194 -22.81 -22.55 -6.54
N ARG A 195 -22.57 -21.55 -5.68
CA ARG A 195 -23.29 -21.41 -4.39
C ARG A 195 -24.74 -20.98 -4.56
N VAL A 196 -25.03 -20.09 -5.49
CA VAL A 196 -26.39 -19.62 -5.76
C VAL A 196 -27.27 -20.75 -6.29
N ASN A 197 -26.74 -21.60 -7.18
CA ASN A 197 -27.50 -22.71 -7.73
C ASN A 197 -27.60 -23.90 -6.76
N GLU A 198 -26.62 -24.09 -5.86
CA GLU A 198 -26.73 -25.06 -4.77
C GLU A 198 -27.85 -24.69 -3.78
N VAL A 199 -27.93 -23.41 -3.38
CA VAL A 199 -28.97 -22.93 -2.45
C VAL A 199 -30.34 -22.81 -3.13
N GLY A 200 -30.36 -22.34 -4.38
CA GLY A 200 -31.56 -21.99 -5.12
C GLY A 200 -32.04 -20.56 -4.82
N VAL A 201 -32.79 -19.98 -5.76
CA VAL A 201 -33.26 -18.60 -5.68
C VAL A 201 -34.78 -18.55 -5.73
N ASP A 202 -35.37 -17.96 -4.70
CA ASP A 202 -36.81 -17.66 -4.66
C ASP A 202 -37.07 -16.31 -5.35
N VAL A 203 -37.68 -16.39 -6.54
CA VAL A 203 -37.96 -15.22 -7.38
C VAL A 203 -39.04 -14.33 -6.75
N ASN A 204 -39.99 -14.90 -6.03
CA ASN A 204 -41.04 -14.14 -5.35
C ASN A 204 -40.43 -13.32 -4.19
N LYS A 205 -39.49 -13.90 -3.44
CA LYS A 205 -38.71 -13.15 -2.43
C LYS A 205 -37.85 -12.06 -3.07
N CYS A 206 -37.27 -12.30 -4.24
CA CYS A 206 -36.54 -11.26 -4.99
C CYS A 206 -37.44 -10.10 -5.43
N ILE A 207 -38.72 -10.37 -5.74
CA ILE A 207 -39.66 -9.31 -6.09
C ILE A 207 -40.04 -8.48 -4.87
N ALA A 208 -40.33 -9.16 -3.75
CA ALA A 208 -40.75 -8.54 -2.49
C ALA A 208 -39.63 -7.75 -1.82
N HIS A 209 -38.41 -8.30 -1.79
CA HIS A 209 -37.28 -7.76 -1.05
C HIS A 209 -36.14 -7.36 -2.00
N PRO A 210 -35.92 -6.05 -2.26
CA PRO A 210 -34.91 -5.58 -3.21
C PRO A 210 -33.48 -6.06 -2.93
N HIS A 211 -33.16 -6.38 -1.67
CA HIS A 211 -31.82 -6.79 -1.27
C HIS A 211 -31.47 -8.24 -1.69
N THR A 212 -32.44 -9.07 -2.07
CA THR A 212 -32.16 -10.44 -2.52
C THR A 212 -32.01 -10.55 -4.05
N GLN A 213 -32.36 -9.49 -4.78
CA GLN A 213 -32.39 -9.46 -6.25
C GLN A 213 -31.06 -9.75 -6.93
N SER A 214 -29.94 -9.39 -6.28
CA SER A 214 -28.60 -9.58 -6.83
C SER A 214 -28.24 -11.04 -7.06
N LEU A 215 -28.94 -12.00 -6.43
CA LEU A 215 -28.72 -13.44 -6.65
C LEU A 215 -29.17 -13.90 -8.03
N VAL A 216 -30.21 -13.28 -8.60
CA VAL A 216 -30.87 -13.76 -9.83
C VAL A 216 -29.92 -13.77 -11.03
N GLN A 217 -28.91 -12.90 -11.03
CA GLN A 217 -27.92 -12.85 -12.11
C GLN A 217 -27.00 -14.08 -12.16
N PHE A 218 -26.90 -14.84 -11.07
CA PHE A 218 -26.00 -15.98 -10.93
C PHE A 218 -26.72 -17.33 -11.11
N VAL A 219 -28.03 -17.32 -11.32
CA VAL A 219 -28.78 -18.54 -11.66
C VAL A 219 -28.36 -19.05 -13.03
N CYS A 220 -28.14 -20.36 -13.17
CA CYS A 220 -27.74 -21.00 -14.42
C CYS A 220 -28.66 -20.60 -15.58
N GLY A 221 -28.08 -20.21 -16.72
CA GLY A 221 -28.83 -19.73 -17.89
C GLY A 221 -29.31 -18.27 -17.82
N LEU A 222 -29.30 -17.67 -16.62
CA LEU A 222 -29.49 -16.24 -16.41
C LEU A 222 -28.15 -15.51 -16.40
N GLY A 223 -28.25 -14.19 -16.29
CA GLY A 223 -27.14 -13.25 -16.26
C GLY A 223 -27.71 -11.88 -15.90
N PRO A 224 -26.89 -10.84 -15.73
CA PRO A 224 -27.34 -9.54 -15.24
C PRO A 224 -28.52 -8.97 -16.04
N ARG A 225 -28.47 -9.09 -17.37
CA ARG A 225 -29.53 -8.63 -18.28
C ARG A 225 -30.81 -9.47 -18.17
N LYS A 226 -30.69 -10.80 -18.26
CA LYS A 226 -31.86 -11.70 -18.25
C LYS A 226 -32.55 -11.74 -16.89
N GLY A 227 -31.77 -11.77 -15.80
CA GLY A 227 -32.29 -11.74 -14.44
C GLY A 227 -33.03 -10.45 -14.12
N SER A 228 -32.46 -9.30 -14.48
CA SER A 228 -33.14 -8.00 -14.33
C SER A 228 -34.43 -7.92 -15.14
N GLN A 229 -34.44 -8.45 -16.37
CA GLN A 229 -35.63 -8.49 -17.21
C GLN A 229 -36.73 -9.39 -16.62
N LEU A 230 -36.38 -10.56 -16.09
CA LEU A 230 -37.31 -11.45 -15.40
C LEU A 230 -38.02 -10.73 -14.25
N LEU A 231 -37.25 -10.14 -13.34
CA LEU A 231 -37.80 -9.42 -12.19
C LEU A 231 -38.66 -8.23 -12.63
N LYS A 232 -38.27 -7.53 -13.69
CA LYS A 232 -39.02 -6.40 -14.24
C LYS A 232 -40.38 -6.85 -14.79
N ILE A 233 -40.44 -7.92 -15.58
CA ILE A 233 -41.70 -8.44 -16.15
C ILE A 233 -42.67 -8.81 -15.03
N LEU A 234 -42.20 -9.58 -14.04
CA LEU A 234 -43.06 -10.03 -12.93
C LEU A 234 -43.55 -8.85 -12.07
N LYS A 235 -42.69 -7.85 -11.81
CA LYS A 235 -43.09 -6.61 -11.12
C LYS A 235 -44.11 -5.79 -11.90
N GLN A 236 -43.93 -5.63 -13.22
CA GLN A 236 -44.82 -4.83 -14.06
C GLN A 236 -46.21 -5.45 -14.18
N ASN A 237 -46.29 -6.77 -14.24
CA ASN A 237 -47.54 -7.49 -14.33
C ASN A 237 -48.24 -7.63 -12.96
N ASN A 238 -47.55 -7.27 -11.87
CA ASN A 238 -48.00 -7.47 -10.49
C ASN A 238 -48.43 -8.93 -10.22
N THR A 239 -47.71 -9.88 -10.82
CA THR A 239 -47.98 -11.31 -10.72
C THR A 239 -46.86 -12.01 -9.96
N ARG A 240 -47.23 -12.84 -8.98
CA ARG A 240 -46.31 -13.79 -8.37
C ARG A 240 -46.05 -14.95 -9.34
N LEU A 241 -44.88 -15.55 -9.24
CA LEU A 241 -44.57 -16.79 -9.95
C LEU A 241 -45.18 -17.96 -9.18
N GLU A 242 -46.16 -18.62 -9.77
CA GLU A 242 -46.92 -19.71 -9.12
C GLU A 242 -46.42 -21.09 -9.53
N ASN A 243 -45.94 -21.23 -10.77
CA ASN A 243 -45.35 -22.46 -11.27
C ASN A 243 -44.21 -22.18 -12.25
N ARG A 244 -43.32 -23.15 -12.46
CA ARG A 244 -42.15 -22.98 -13.34
C ARG A 244 -42.54 -22.78 -14.81
N THR A 245 -43.68 -23.31 -15.25
CA THR A 245 -44.18 -23.16 -16.63
C THR A 245 -44.43 -21.68 -17.00
N GLN A 246 -44.80 -20.84 -16.02
CA GLN A 246 -44.96 -19.39 -16.19
C GLN A 246 -43.66 -18.68 -16.60
N LEU A 247 -42.49 -19.27 -16.35
CA LEU A 247 -41.21 -18.72 -16.85
C LEU A 247 -41.18 -18.71 -18.39
N VAL A 248 -41.79 -19.71 -19.03
CA VAL A 248 -41.89 -19.79 -20.49
C VAL A 248 -43.06 -18.94 -20.99
N THR A 249 -44.25 -19.12 -20.42
CA THR A 249 -45.48 -18.52 -20.95
C THR A 249 -45.59 -17.03 -20.65
N MET A 250 -45.17 -16.57 -19.47
CA MET A 250 -45.29 -15.17 -19.02
C MET A 250 -43.98 -14.39 -19.09
N SER A 251 -42.86 -15.03 -18.72
CA SER A 251 -41.55 -14.36 -18.73
C SER A 251 -40.82 -14.50 -20.07
N HIS A 252 -41.43 -15.17 -21.05
CA HIS A 252 -40.91 -15.37 -22.41
C HIS A 252 -39.49 -15.96 -22.44
N MET A 253 -39.17 -16.84 -21.49
CA MET A 253 -37.88 -17.53 -21.51
C MET A 253 -37.82 -18.54 -22.66
N GLY A 254 -36.72 -18.50 -23.42
CA GLY A 254 -36.47 -19.51 -24.45
C GLY A 254 -36.19 -20.89 -23.84
N PRO A 255 -36.43 -21.98 -24.59
CA PRO A 255 -36.38 -23.35 -24.07
C PRO A 255 -35.03 -23.73 -23.46
N LYS A 256 -33.90 -23.31 -24.08
CA LYS A 256 -32.56 -23.55 -23.53
C LYS A 256 -32.32 -22.83 -22.20
N VAL A 257 -32.88 -21.64 -22.03
CA VAL A 257 -32.75 -20.88 -20.78
C VAL A 257 -33.57 -21.54 -19.68
N PHE A 258 -34.80 -21.94 -20.01
CA PHE A 258 -35.69 -22.65 -19.09
C PHE A 258 -35.07 -23.95 -18.57
N ILE A 259 -34.56 -24.81 -19.46
CA ILE A 259 -33.87 -26.06 -19.07
C ILE A 259 -32.68 -25.79 -18.13
N ASN A 260 -31.95 -24.70 -18.34
CA ASN A 260 -30.81 -24.38 -17.50
C ASN A 260 -31.19 -23.80 -16.14
N CYS A 261 -32.32 -23.09 -16.01
CA CYS A 261 -32.65 -22.34 -14.78
C CYS A 261 -33.73 -22.99 -13.92
N ALA A 262 -34.61 -23.83 -14.49
CA ALA A 262 -35.85 -24.24 -13.83
C ALA A 262 -35.60 -24.92 -12.47
N GLY A 263 -34.65 -25.85 -12.38
CA GLY A 263 -34.35 -26.57 -11.12
C GLY A 263 -33.75 -25.70 -10.01
N PHE A 264 -33.25 -24.52 -10.35
CA PHE A 264 -32.61 -23.59 -9.40
C PHE A 264 -33.54 -22.46 -8.95
N ILE A 265 -34.68 -22.29 -9.64
CA ILE A 265 -35.73 -21.34 -9.23
C ILE A 265 -36.63 -22.04 -8.22
N LYS A 266 -36.60 -21.53 -6.99
CA LYS A 266 -37.43 -21.98 -5.88
C LYS A 266 -38.79 -21.28 -5.94
N ILE A 267 -39.85 -22.06 -5.77
CA ILE A 267 -41.20 -21.55 -5.56
C ILE A 267 -41.70 -22.12 -4.23
N ASP A 268 -42.05 -21.26 -3.28
CA ASP A 268 -42.61 -21.71 -2.01
C ASP A 268 -44.08 -22.12 -2.20
N THR A 269 -44.28 -23.38 -2.59
CA THR A 269 -45.60 -23.96 -2.88
C THR A 269 -46.50 -23.99 -1.65
N ALA A 270 -45.94 -24.06 -0.43
CA ALA A 270 -46.71 -24.00 0.80
C ALA A 270 -47.34 -22.62 1.02
N SER A 271 -46.60 -21.55 0.70
CA SER A 271 -47.12 -20.17 0.79
C SER A 271 -48.18 -19.83 -0.26
N LEU A 272 -48.27 -20.60 -1.34
CA LEU A 272 -49.20 -20.39 -2.45
C LEU A 272 -50.54 -21.10 -2.27
N GLY A 273 -50.56 -22.21 -1.51
CA GLY A 273 -51.71 -23.12 -1.33
C GLY A 273 -53.04 -22.44 -0.98
N ASP A 274 -53.00 -21.37 -0.19
CA ASP A 274 -54.19 -20.66 0.25
C ASP A 274 -54.55 -19.45 -0.65
N SER A 275 -53.72 -19.12 -1.64
CA SER A 275 -53.74 -17.81 -2.33
C SER A 275 -54.09 -17.84 -3.81
N THR A 276 -54.20 -19.03 -4.42
CA THR A 276 -54.50 -19.15 -5.86
C THR A 276 -55.42 -20.34 -6.16
N ASP A 277 -56.33 -20.16 -7.11
CA ASP A 277 -57.22 -21.22 -7.66
C ASP A 277 -56.51 -22.15 -8.70
N SER A 278 -55.21 -21.97 -8.94
CA SER A 278 -54.45 -22.71 -9.96
C SER A 278 -53.83 -23.97 -9.36
N TYR A 279 -53.69 -25.02 -10.19
CA TYR A 279 -53.03 -26.26 -9.76
C TYR A 279 -51.57 -25.96 -9.36
N ILE A 280 -51.21 -26.35 -8.13
CA ILE A 280 -49.88 -26.17 -7.57
C ILE A 280 -49.10 -27.47 -7.74
N GLU A 281 -48.07 -27.45 -8.58
CA GLU A 281 -47.16 -28.57 -8.72
C GLU A 281 -46.21 -28.61 -7.50
N VAL A 282 -46.39 -29.60 -6.63
CA VAL A 282 -45.67 -29.67 -5.35
C VAL A 282 -44.15 -29.79 -5.55
N LEU A 283 -43.73 -30.41 -6.67
CA LEU A 283 -42.34 -30.56 -7.07
C LEU A 283 -41.65 -29.22 -7.41
N ASP A 284 -42.39 -28.16 -7.76
CA ASP A 284 -41.82 -26.81 -7.96
C ASP A 284 -41.21 -26.23 -6.67
N GLY A 285 -41.62 -26.78 -5.52
CA GLY A 285 -41.03 -26.51 -4.21
C GLY A 285 -39.80 -27.33 -3.88
N SER A 286 -39.18 -28.02 -4.86
CA SER A 286 -37.99 -28.86 -4.70
C SER A 286 -36.93 -28.59 -5.78
N ARG A 287 -35.71 -29.14 -5.63
CA ARG A 287 -34.68 -29.07 -6.70
C ARG A 287 -34.91 -30.04 -7.85
N VAL A 288 -35.94 -30.89 -7.78
CA VAL A 288 -36.28 -31.80 -8.88
C VAL A 288 -36.54 -30.98 -10.14
N HIS A 289 -35.92 -31.34 -11.25
CA HIS A 289 -36.06 -30.60 -12.50
C HIS A 289 -37.37 -31.02 -13.23
N PRO A 290 -38.10 -30.10 -13.89
CA PRO A 290 -39.34 -30.42 -14.60
C PRO A 290 -39.25 -31.58 -15.60
N GLU A 291 -38.07 -31.80 -16.20
CA GLU A 291 -37.84 -32.94 -17.11
C GLU A 291 -37.94 -34.31 -16.43
N THR A 292 -37.82 -34.35 -15.09
CA THR A 292 -37.79 -35.57 -14.27
C THR A 292 -39.00 -35.73 -13.36
N TYR A 293 -40.01 -34.85 -13.48
CA TYR A 293 -41.22 -34.92 -12.64
C TYR A 293 -41.94 -36.25 -12.76
N GLU A 294 -41.94 -36.83 -13.95
CA GLU A 294 -42.57 -38.13 -14.18
C GLU A 294 -41.85 -39.28 -13.46
N TRP A 295 -40.52 -39.19 -13.32
CA TRP A 295 -39.76 -40.17 -12.55
C TRP A 295 -40.02 -40.02 -11.06
N ALA A 296 -40.12 -38.80 -10.54
CA ALA A 296 -40.49 -38.55 -9.15
C ALA A 296 -41.90 -39.08 -8.82
N ARG A 297 -42.87 -38.87 -9.72
CA ARG A 297 -44.23 -39.44 -9.61
C ARG A 297 -44.20 -40.96 -9.58
N LYS A 298 -43.48 -41.59 -10.50
CA LYS A 298 -43.36 -43.05 -10.54
C LYS A 298 -42.68 -43.61 -9.29
N MET A 299 -41.60 -42.99 -8.83
CA MET A 299 -40.94 -43.37 -7.58
C MET A 299 -41.90 -43.33 -6.38
N ALA A 300 -42.80 -42.34 -6.35
CA ALA A 300 -43.80 -42.24 -5.28
C ALA A 300 -44.85 -43.36 -5.37
N VAL A 301 -45.38 -43.64 -6.55
CA VAL A 301 -46.33 -44.73 -6.78
C VAL A 301 -45.73 -46.08 -6.41
N ASP A 302 -44.51 -46.36 -6.89
CA ASP A 302 -43.81 -47.62 -6.64
C ASP A 302 -43.49 -47.80 -5.14
N ALA A 303 -43.09 -46.73 -4.44
CA ALA A 303 -42.80 -46.78 -3.00
C ALA A 303 -44.05 -46.95 -2.12
N LEU A 304 -45.24 -46.61 -2.63
CA LEU A 304 -46.51 -46.84 -1.93
C LEU A 304 -47.12 -48.21 -2.26
N GLU A 305 -46.50 -48.99 -3.16
CA GLU A 305 -47.01 -50.26 -3.65
C GLU A 305 -48.46 -50.18 -4.15
N TYR A 306 -48.83 -49.07 -4.78
CA TYR A 306 -50.16 -48.92 -5.37
C TYR A 306 -50.37 -49.97 -6.48
N ASP A 307 -51.49 -50.69 -6.42
CA ASP A 307 -51.85 -51.71 -7.39
C ASP A 307 -52.07 -51.06 -8.77
N GLU A 308 -51.28 -51.46 -9.78
CA GLU A 308 -51.38 -50.94 -11.16
C GLU A 308 -52.78 -51.13 -11.78
N SER A 309 -53.61 -52.01 -11.20
CA SER A 309 -54.97 -52.29 -11.63
C SER A 309 -56.05 -51.43 -10.97
N ALA A 310 -55.71 -50.63 -9.95
CA ALA A 310 -56.64 -49.69 -9.34
C ALA A 310 -56.74 -48.41 -10.20
N GLU A 311 -57.93 -48.11 -10.73
CA GLU A 311 -58.24 -46.83 -11.40
C GLU A 311 -58.02 -45.58 -10.50
N ASP A 312 -57.66 -45.79 -9.23
CA ASP A 312 -57.49 -44.78 -8.18
C ASP A 312 -56.04 -44.33 -7.92
N ALA A 313 -55.03 -44.87 -8.62
CA ALA A 313 -53.62 -44.49 -8.40
C ALA A 313 -53.32 -43.11 -9.01
N ASN A 314 -53.79 -42.03 -8.37
CA ASN A 314 -53.47 -40.65 -8.73
C ASN A 314 -51.98 -40.36 -8.41
N PRO A 315 -51.09 -40.18 -9.40
CA PRO A 315 -49.66 -39.96 -9.15
C PRO A 315 -49.36 -38.68 -8.37
N ALA A 316 -50.25 -37.68 -8.43
CA ALA A 316 -50.13 -36.46 -7.63
C ALA A 316 -50.47 -36.73 -6.16
N GLY A 317 -51.51 -37.52 -5.87
CA GLY A 317 -51.86 -37.93 -4.51
C GLY A 317 -50.79 -38.82 -3.87
N ALA A 318 -50.17 -39.71 -4.67
CA ALA A 318 -49.03 -40.51 -4.22
C ALA A 318 -47.84 -39.64 -3.79
N LEU A 319 -47.55 -38.56 -4.54
CA LEU A 319 -46.51 -37.61 -4.17
C LEU A 319 -46.82 -36.88 -2.85
N GLU A 320 -48.06 -36.43 -2.67
CA GLU A 320 -48.49 -35.77 -1.42
C GLU A 320 -48.32 -36.70 -0.21
N GLU A 321 -48.75 -37.97 -0.32
CA GLU A 321 -48.59 -38.98 0.74
C GLU A 321 -47.11 -39.26 1.06
N ILE A 322 -46.26 -39.33 0.03
CA ILE A 322 -44.81 -39.52 0.20
C ILE A 322 -44.15 -38.30 0.87
N LEU A 323 -44.60 -37.09 0.57
CA LEU A 323 -44.10 -35.88 1.23
C LEU A 323 -44.51 -35.81 2.71
N GLU A 324 -45.65 -36.39 3.08
CA GLU A 324 -46.04 -36.57 4.49
C GLU A 324 -45.24 -37.69 5.17
N ASN A 325 -44.94 -38.78 4.45
CA ASN A 325 -44.26 -39.97 4.97
C ASN A 325 -43.03 -40.37 4.13
N PRO A 326 -41.93 -39.60 4.17
CA PRO A 326 -40.77 -39.82 3.29
C PRO A 326 -39.99 -41.10 3.60
N GLU A 327 -40.21 -41.71 4.76
CA GLU A 327 -39.55 -42.95 5.18
C GLU A 327 -39.81 -44.12 4.21
N ARG A 328 -40.97 -44.14 3.54
CA ARG A 328 -41.32 -45.19 2.57
C ARG A 328 -40.39 -45.23 1.36
N LEU A 329 -39.72 -44.12 1.03
CA LEU A 329 -38.75 -44.07 -0.07
C LEU A 329 -37.44 -44.81 0.23
N LYS A 330 -37.18 -45.22 1.48
CA LYS A 330 -35.94 -45.92 1.86
C LYS A 330 -35.90 -47.36 1.36
N ASP A 331 -37.07 -47.98 1.24
CA ASP A 331 -37.21 -49.38 0.85
C ASP A 331 -37.16 -49.57 -0.68
N LEU A 332 -37.18 -48.47 -1.44
CA LEU A 332 -37.10 -48.48 -2.90
C LEU A 332 -35.66 -48.76 -3.38
N ASP A 333 -35.49 -49.79 -4.20
CA ASP A 333 -34.22 -50.11 -4.87
C ASP A 333 -34.01 -49.19 -6.10
N LEU A 334 -33.27 -48.10 -5.87
CA LEU A 334 -32.98 -47.11 -6.91
C LEU A 334 -32.00 -47.62 -7.97
N ASP A 335 -31.15 -48.59 -7.65
CA ASP A 335 -30.17 -49.10 -8.60
C ASP A 335 -30.88 -49.97 -9.65
N ALA A 336 -31.81 -50.83 -9.22
CA ALA A 336 -32.69 -51.58 -10.12
C ALA A 336 -33.57 -50.65 -10.99
N PHE A 337 -34.12 -49.58 -10.40
CA PHE A 337 -34.89 -48.59 -11.15
C PHE A 337 -34.03 -47.87 -12.20
N ALA A 338 -32.77 -47.54 -11.86
CA ALA A 338 -31.83 -46.91 -12.79
C ALA A 338 -31.47 -47.82 -13.96
N GLU A 339 -31.25 -49.12 -13.72
CA GLU A 339 -30.99 -50.12 -14.77
C GLU A 339 -32.17 -50.23 -15.74
N GLU A 340 -33.41 -50.16 -15.25
CA GLU A 340 -34.60 -50.19 -16.09
C GLU A 340 -34.71 -48.92 -16.97
N LEU A 341 -34.42 -47.74 -16.42
CA LEU A 341 -34.38 -46.50 -17.20
C LEU A 341 -33.27 -46.53 -18.27
N GLU A 342 -32.12 -47.13 -17.95
CA GLU A 342 -31.03 -47.31 -18.90
C GLU A 342 -31.44 -48.25 -20.04
N ARG A 343 -32.13 -49.35 -19.72
CA ARG A 343 -32.69 -50.30 -20.71
C ARG A 343 -33.71 -49.65 -21.64
N GLN A 344 -34.49 -48.69 -21.14
CA GLN A 344 -35.46 -47.91 -21.92
C GLN A 344 -34.82 -46.80 -22.78
N GLY A 345 -33.50 -46.60 -22.67
CA GLY A 345 -32.74 -45.65 -23.49
C GLY A 345 -32.61 -44.25 -22.91
N TYR A 346 -32.97 -44.02 -21.64
CA TYR A 346 -32.80 -42.72 -20.96
C TYR A 346 -31.37 -42.51 -20.42
N GLY A 347 -30.51 -43.54 -20.53
CA GLY A 347 -29.15 -43.57 -20.01
C GLY A 347 -29.09 -43.80 -18.50
N ASN A 348 -27.89 -43.78 -17.93
CA ASN A 348 -27.71 -43.99 -16.50
C ASN A 348 -28.18 -42.76 -15.71
N LYS A 349 -29.28 -42.92 -14.95
CA LYS A 349 -29.92 -41.88 -14.13
C LYS A 349 -29.85 -42.15 -12.63
N GLY A 350 -28.98 -43.07 -12.18
CA GLY A 350 -28.90 -43.46 -10.77
C GLY A 350 -28.75 -42.25 -9.83
N ILE A 351 -27.76 -41.39 -10.06
CA ILE A 351 -27.52 -40.18 -9.24
C ILE A 351 -28.77 -39.29 -9.18
N THR A 352 -29.42 -39.07 -10.32
CA THR A 352 -30.64 -38.25 -10.39
C THR A 352 -31.76 -38.81 -9.52
N LEU A 353 -31.93 -40.13 -9.48
CA LEU A 353 -32.94 -40.77 -8.61
C LEU A 353 -32.59 -40.63 -7.13
N TYR A 354 -31.31 -40.75 -6.77
CA TYR A 354 -30.85 -40.50 -5.40
C TYR A 354 -31.10 -39.03 -4.97
N ASP A 355 -30.87 -38.08 -5.87
CA ASP A 355 -31.13 -36.66 -5.62
C ASP A 355 -32.65 -36.38 -5.50
N ILE A 356 -33.47 -37.00 -6.36
CA ILE A 356 -34.94 -36.92 -6.25
C ILE A 356 -35.40 -37.46 -4.90
N ARG A 357 -34.92 -38.64 -4.48
CA ARG A 357 -35.25 -39.20 -3.17
C ARG A 357 -34.88 -38.26 -2.03
N ALA A 358 -33.69 -37.64 -2.10
CA ALA A 358 -33.23 -36.69 -1.09
C ALA A 358 -34.12 -35.44 -1.02
N GLU A 359 -34.54 -34.90 -2.17
CA GLU A 359 -35.43 -33.75 -2.26
C GLU A 359 -36.87 -34.05 -1.82
N LEU A 360 -37.41 -35.23 -2.15
CA LEU A 360 -38.71 -35.68 -1.64
C LEU A 360 -38.66 -35.90 -0.12
N SER A 361 -37.51 -36.31 0.42
CA SER A 361 -37.33 -36.46 1.87
C SER A 361 -37.26 -35.11 2.60
N CYS A 362 -36.56 -34.13 2.03
CA CYS A 362 -36.42 -32.79 2.60
C CYS A 362 -36.19 -31.75 1.50
N ARG A 363 -37.28 -31.12 1.06
CA ARG A 363 -37.29 -30.14 -0.03
C ARG A 363 -36.36 -28.96 0.24
N TYR A 364 -35.52 -28.61 -0.75
CA TYR A 364 -34.58 -27.49 -0.69
C TYR A 364 -33.76 -27.44 0.61
N LYS A 365 -33.34 -28.60 1.13
CA LYS A 365 -32.43 -28.65 2.28
C LYS A 365 -31.20 -27.77 2.03
N ASP A 366 -30.83 -26.95 3.00
CA ASP A 366 -29.60 -26.16 2.92
C ASP A 366 -28.40 -27.10 3.13
N LEU A 367 -27.54 -27.19 2.12
CA LEU A 367 -26.34 -28.03 2.12
C LEU A 367 -25.08 -27.27 2.53
N ARG A 368 -25.20 -25.95 2.78
CA ARG A 368 -24.09 -25.13 3.27
C ARG A 368 -23.68 -25.59 4.66
N VAL A 369 -22.43 -25.30 5.00
CA VAL A 369 -21.90 -25.54 6.35
C VAL A 369 -22.66 -24.66 7.34
N ALA A 370 -23.14 -25.27 8.43
CA ALA A 370 -23.80 -24.53 9.49
C ALA A 370 -22.86 -23.48 10.10
N TYR A 371 -23.42 -22.32 10.46
CA TYR A 371 -22.65 -21.26 11.09
C TYR A 371 -21.99 -21.74 12.38
N ARG A 372 -20.76 -21.29 12.61
CA ARG A 372 -20.03 -21.49 13.86
C ARG A 372 -19.46 -20.17 14.35
N VAL A 373 -19.37 -20.04 15.66
CA VAL A 373 -18.77 -18.88 16.32
C VAL A 373 -17.26 -18.84 16.02
N PRO A 374 -16.69 -17.65 15.72
CA PRO A 374 -15.25 -17.50 15.51
C PRO A 374 -14.43 -17.95 16.71
N ASN A 375 -13.32 -18.65 16.48
CA ASN A 375 -12.39 -19.03 17.54
C ASN A 375 -11.54 -17.82 18.01
N THR A 376 -10.78 -17.96 19.09
CA THR A 376 -9.98 -16.84 19.65
C THR A 376 -8.93 -16.30 18.68
N GLU A 377 -8.35 -17.15 17.84
CA GLU A 377 -7.37 -16.76 16.83
C GLU A 377 -8.02 -15.98 15.67
N GLU A 378 -9.19 -16.41 15.22
CA GLU A 378 -10.01 -15.74 14.21
C GLU A 378 -10.50 -14.39 14.73
N VAL A 379 -10.91 -14.31 16.00
CA VAL A 379 -11.23 -13.04 16.65
C VAL A 379 -9.99 -12.14 16.70
N PHE A 380 -8.82 -12.69 17.01
CA PHE A 380 -7.58 -11.91 17.00
C PHE A 380 -7.31 -11.33 15.61
N ASN A 381 -7.27 -12.18 14.57
CA ASN A 381 -7.03 -11.78 13.19
C ASN A 381 -8.09 -10.78 12.69
N LEU A 382 -9.36 -11.00 13.06
CA LEU A 382 -10.47 -10.13 12.71
C LEU A 382 -10.30 -8.70 13.26
N LEU A 383 -9.84 -8.57 14.50
CA LEU A 383 -9.74 -7.28 15.19
C LEU A 383 -8.39 -6.57 14.95
N THR A 384 -7.33 -7.31 14.64
CA THR A 384 -6.02 -6.75 14.28
C THR A 384 -5.89 -6.46 12.78
N LYS A 385 -6.74 -7.11 11.96
CA LYS A 385 -6.66 -7.10 10.48
C LYS A 385 -5.32 -7.65 9.96
N ASP A 386 -4.71 -8.55 10.74
CA ASP A 386 -3.48 -9.24 10.40
C ASP A 386 -3.73 -10.74 10.23
N THR A 387 -2.90 -11.40 9.41
CA THR A 387 -2.91 -12.85 9.23
C THR A 387 -1.69 -13.47 9.89
N PRO A 388 -1.67 -14.79 10.15
CA PRO A 388 -0.47 -15.49 10.63
C PRO A 388 0.75 -15.31 9.71
N GLU A 389 0.56 -14.98 8.43
CA GLU A 389 1.64 -14.70 7.48
C GLU A 389 2.18 -13.27 7.62
N THR A 390 1.32 -12.30 7.94
CA THR A 390 1.74 -10.91 8.18
C THR A 390 2.16 -10.69 9.61
N PHE A 391 1.73 -11.48 10.59
CA PHE A 391 2.00 -11.26 12.00
C PHE A 391 2.45 -12.55 12.68
N TYR A 392 3.74 -12.85 12.57
CA TYR A 392 4.36 -14.06 13.10
C TYR A 392 5.53 -13.77 14.05
N ILE A 393 5.89 -14.80 14.82
CA ILE A 393 7.01 -14.75 15.75
C ILE A 393 8.32 -14.60 14.96
N GLY A 394 9.11 -13.59 15.30
CA GLY A 394 10.33 -13.25 14.59
C GLY A 394 10.15 -12.11 13.60
N LYS A 395 8.93 -11.62 13.33
CA LYS A 395 8.77 -10.48 12.43
C LYS A 395 9.36 -9.20 13.03
N LEU A 396 10.09 -8.44 12.21
CA LEU A 396 10.58 -7.10 12.53
C LEU A 396 9.45 -6.07 12.32
N ILE A 397 9.14 -5.31 13.36
CA ILE A 397 8.06 -4.33 13.37
C ILE A 397 8.49 -3.03 14.08
N THR A 398 7.73 -1.97 13.85
CA THR A 398 7.83 -0.73 14.63
C THR A 398 6.81 -0.73 15.75
N SER A 399 7.20 -0.21 16.91
CA SER A 399 6.29 0.00 18.03
C SER A 399 6.51 1.36 18.65
N ILE A 400 5.43 2.00 19.13
CA ILE A 400 5.49 3.29 19.80
C ILE A 400 5.49 3.05 21.31
N VAL A 401 6.47 3.62 22.01
CA VAL A 401 6.56 3.50 23.47
C VAL A 401 5.42 4.27 24.13
N THR A 402 4.59 3.57 24.90
CA THR A 402 3.44 4.17 25.62
C THR A 402 3.76 4.51 27.06
N GLY A 403 4.67 3.78 27.70
CA GLY A 403 5.03 3.97 29.11
C GLY A 403 6.01 2.93 29.60
N ILE A 404 6.44 3.07 30.85
CA ILE A 404 7.36 2.14 31.50
C ILE A 404 6.60 1.37 32.58
N ALA A 405 6.71 0.04 32.55
CA ALA A 405 6.09 -0.83 33.53
C ALA A 405 7.01 -0.98 34.75
N HIS A 406 6.48 -0.65 35.92
CA HIS A 406 7.16 -0.81 37.19
C HIS A 406 6.47 -1.89 38.03
N ARG A 407 7.27 -2.71 38.74
CA ARG A 407 6.78 -3.61 39.79
C ARG A 407 6.91 -2.90 41.12
N ARG A 408 5.82 -2.86 41.88
CA ARG A 408 5.92 -2.63 43.32
C ARG A 408 6.34 -3.94 44.00
N PRO A 409 7.37 -3.93 44.86
CA PRO A 409 7.73 -5.07 45.68
C PRO A 409 6.58 -5.44 46.63
N GLN A 410 6.37 -6.73 46.88
CA GLN A 410 5.45 -7.20 47.93
C GLN A 410 6.21 -7.29 49.27
N GLY A 411 5.49 -7.03 50.37
CA GLY A 411 6.02 -6.64 51.68
C GLY A 411 6.79 -7.68 52.50
N GLU A 412 7.79 -8.34 51.94
CA GLU A 412 8.73 -9.20 52.70
C GLU A 412 10.21 -8.87 52.45
N SER A 413 10.53 -7.80 51.72
CA SER A 413 11.90 -7.40 51.38
C SER A 413 12.28 -6.03 51.96
N TYR A 414 12.03 -5.84 53.26
CA TYR A 414 12.10 -4.54 53.94
C TYR A 414 13.49 -4.08 54.43
N ASP A 415 14.58 -4.81 54.21
CA ASP A 415 15.84 -4.55 54.94
C ASP A 415 17.09 -4.20 54.08
N GLN A 416 16.96 -3.70 52.84
CA GLN A 416 18.13 -3.53 51.95
C GLN A 416 18.28 -2.13 51.31
N ALA A 417 18.12 -1.04 52.06
CA ALA A 417 18.54 0.27 51.57
C ALA A 417 20.08 0.36 51.56
N ILE A 418 20.67 0.70 50.40
CA ILE A 418 22.13 0.75 50.21
C ILE A 418 22.58 2.20 50.35
N ARG A 419 23.60 2.46 51.17
CA ARG A 419 24.23 3.79 51.26
C ARG A 419 25.39 3.87 50.29
N ASN A 420 25.45 4.93 49.49
CA ASN A 420 26.54 5.13 48.55
C ASN A 420 27.72 5.81 49.27
N ASP A 421 28.85 5.11 49.39
CA ASP A 421 30.03 5.57 50.14
C ASP A 421 30.67 6.84 49.55
N SER A 422 30.40 7.14 48.27
CA SER A 422 30.97 8.29 47.57
C SER A 422 30.19 9.58 47.74
N THR A 423 28.86 9.52 47.85
CA THR A 423 27.97 10.68 47.97
C THR A 423 27.40 10.86 49.38
N GLY A 424 27.50 9.83 50.24
CA GLY A 424 26.96 9.83 51.60
C GLY A 424 25.43 9.71 51.68
N LEU A 425 24.74 9.72 50.52
CA LEU A 425 23.30 9.65 50.34
C LEU A 425 22.83 8.18 50.29
N TRP A 426 21.59 7.98 50.75
CA TRP A 426 20.88 6.71 50.72
C TRP A 426 20.22 6.48 49.37
N GLN A 427 20.32 5.26 48.88
CA GLN A 427 19.66 4.80 47.67
C GLN A 427 18.45 3.94 48.00
N CYS A 428 17.30 4.28 47.41
CA CYS A 428 16.11 3.44 47.49
C CYS A 428 16.34 2.12 46.73
N PRO A 429 16.14 0.94 47.34
CA PRO A 429 16.41 -0.34 46.68
C PRO A 429 15.48 -0.65 45.51
N PHE A 430 14.35 0.05 45.41
CA PHE A 430 13.30 -0.25 44.44
C PHE A 430 13.34 0.68 43.23
N CYS A 431 13.33 2.00 43.45
CA CYS A 431 13.42 2.99 42.37
C CYS A 431 14.87 3.40 42.04
N GLN A 432 15.85 2.98 42.84
CA GLN A 432 17.28 3.29 42.69
C GLN A 432 17.64 4.79 42.72
N GLN A 433 16.72 5.65 43.16
CA GLN A 433 17.01 7.06 43.43
C GLN A 433 17.96 7.18 44.61
N ASP A 434 19.04 7.94 44.44
CA ASP A 434 20.17 8.10 45.37
C ASP A 434 20.25 9.51 45.99
N ASN A 435 19.12 10.21 46.05
CA ASN A 435 19.02 11.60 46.50
C ASN A 435 18.60 11.77 47.97
N PHE A 436 18.53 10.69 48.75
CA PHE A 436 17.99 10.72 50.11
C PHE A 436 19.09 10.97 51.15
N PRO A 437 19.04 12.06 51.95
CA PRO A 437 20.02 12.32 53.00
C PRO A 437 19.95 11.32 54.16
N GLU A 438 18.75 10.86 54.51
CA GLU A 438 18.50 9.95 55.64
C GLU A 438 17.69 8.71 55.23
N LEU A 439 17.93 7.59 55.93
CA LEU A 439 17.20 6.33 55.72
C LEU A 439 15.68 6.50 55.92
N SER A 440 15.26 7.34 56.87
CA SER A 440 13.85 7.62 57.15
C SER A 440 13.12 8.28 55.98
N GLU A 441 13.82 9.09 55.18
CA GLU A 441 13.23 9.71 53.98
C GLU A 441 13.00 8.70 52.85
N VAL A 442 13.85 7.67 52.74
CA VAL A 442 13.66 6.55 51.80
C VAL A 442 12.36 5.80 52.11
N TRP A 443 12.08 5.57 53.39
CA TRP A 443 10.85 4.89 53.84
C TRP A 443 9.62 5.77 53.66
N ASN A 444 9.71 7.07 53.96
CA ASN A 444 8.62 8.01 53.69
C ASN A 444 8.29 8.08 52.20
N HIS A 445 9.29 8.06 51.29
CA HIS A 445 9.08 8.02 49.85
C HIS A 445 8.39 6.73 49.35
N PHE A 446 8.62 5.61 50.04
CA PHE A 446 7.97 4.34 49.76
C PHE A 446 6.52 4.33 50.27
N ASP A 447 6.31 4.69 51.54
CA ASP A 447 5.01 4.65 52.22
C ASP A 447 4.04 5.73 51.71
N SER A 448 4.56 6.88 51.27
CA SER A 448 3.76 7.91 50.60
C SER A 448 3.26 7.49 49.21
N GLY A 449 3.69 6.35 48.69
CA GLY A 449 3.39 5.88 47.34
C GLY A 449 4.09 6.69 46.24
N SER A 450 5.06 7.54 46.60
CA SER A 450 5.86 8.33 45.65
C SER A 450 6.92 7.50 44.92
N CYS A 451 7.22 6.30 45.41
CA CYS A 451 8.12 5.35 44.76
C CYS A 451 7.47 4.68 43.54
N PRO A 452 8.03 4.85 42.32
CA PRO A 452 7.53 4.17 41.13
C PRO A 452 7.72 2.64 41.17
N GLY A 453 8.70 2.15 41.95
CA GLY A 453 9.09 0.73 42.02
C GLY A 453 10.18 0.37 41.00
N GLN A 454 10.47 -0.93 40.86
CA GLN A 454 11.53 -1.42 39.96
C GLN A 454 11.02 -1.52 38.52
N ALA A 455 11.74 -0.94 37.56
CA ALA A 455 11.38 -1.01 36.15
C ALA A 455 11.56 -2.43 35.58
N ILE A 456 10.46 -3.09 35.20
CA ILE A 456 10.45 -4.45 34.65
C ILE A 456 10.64 -4.44 33.13
N GLY A 457 10.13 -3.40 32.48
CA GLY A 457 10.15 -3.28 31.04
C GLY A 457 9.40 -2.07 30.53
N VAL A 458 9.34 -1.96 29.21
CA VAL A 458 8.72 -0.86 28.47
C VAL A 458 7.42 -1.37 27.86
N ARG A 459 6.33 -0.64 28.08
CA ARG A 459 5.04 -0.88 27.39
C ARG A 459 5.07 -0.12 26.08
N SER A 460 4.89 -0.82 24.98
CA SER A 460 4.72 -0.24 23.66
C SER A 460 3.35 -0.58 23.08
N ARG A 461 2.99 0.08 21.99
CA ARG A 461 1.79 -0.20 21.21
C ARG A 461 2.21 -0.33 19.76
N LEU A 462 1.65 -1.33 19.09
CA LEU A 462 1.81 -1.55 17.67
C LEU A 462 0.78 -0.77 16.87
N ASP A 463 1.03 -0.59 15.58
CA ASP A 463 0.14 0.15 14.68
C ASP A 463 -1.23 -0.55 14.52
N ASN A 464 -1.26 -1.88 14.62
CA ASN A 464 -2.49 -2.70 14.61
C ASN A 464 -3.26 -2.68 15.94
N GLY A 465 -2.87 -1.84 16.91
CA GLY A 465 -3.55 -1.68 18.20
C GLY A 465 -3.23 -2.74 19.25
N VAL A 466 -2.37 -3.72 18.95
CA VAL A 466 -1.89 -4.74 19.89
C VAL A 466 -0.93 -4.12 20.91
N GLN A 467 -1.00 -4.59 22.16
CA GLN A 467 -0.10 -4.11 23.22
C GLN A 467 1.24 -4.85 23.16
N GLY A 468 2.33 -4.10 23.08
CA GLY A 468 3.69 -4.63 23.14
C GLY A 468 4.27 -4.51 24.54
N PHE A 469 5.04 -5.52 24.95
CA PHE A 469 5.82 -5.50 26.17
C PHE A 469 7.28 -5.85 25.86
N ILE A 470 8.20 -4.96 26.20
CA ILE A 470 9.64 -5.14 26.03
C ILE A 470 10.27 -5.28 27.41
N PRO A 471 10.63 -6.49 27.87
CA PRO A 471 11.32 -6.64 29.14
C PRO A 471 12.64 -5.85 29.17
N THR A 472 13.05 -5.31 30.33
CA THR A 472 14.28 -4.50 30.45
C THR A 472 15.52 -5.25 29.95
N LYS A 473 15.54 -6.58 30.10
CA LYS A 473 16.59 -7.46 29.58
C LYS A 473 16.73 -7.42 28.06
N PHE A 474 15.64 -7.18 27.32
CA PHE A 474 15.58 -7.21 25.86
C PHE A 474 15.57 -5.81 25.23
N LEU A 475 15.86 -4.76 26.02
CA LEU A 475 15.90 -3.39 25.52
C LEU A 475 17.21 -3.06 24.80
N SER A 476 18.34 -3.64 25.24
CA SER A 476 19.65 -3.43 24.66
C SER A 476 20.55 -4.63 24.93
N ASP A 477 21.61 -4.78 24.12
CA ASP A 477 22.67 -5.77 24.38
C ASP A 477 23.48 -5.43 25.64
N LYS A 478 23.52 -4.15 26.03
CA LYS A 478 24.12 -3.71 27.30
C LYS A 478 23.08 -3.79 28.41
N THR A 479 23.52 -4.11 29.62
CA THR A 479 22.65 -4.10 30.81
C THR A 479 22.13 -2.68 31.06
N VAL A 480 20.82 -2.49 30.94
CA VAL A 480 20.14 -1.22 31.22
C VAL A 480 19.48 -1.31 32.59
N LYS A 481 19.84 -0.41 33.52
CA LYS A 481 19.17 -0.29 34.83
C LYS A 481 17.95 0.63 34.75
N HIS A 482 18.10 1.77 34.07
CA HIS A 482 17.05 2.75 33.86
C HIS A 482 16.61 2.77 32.40
N PRO A 483 15.43 2.22 32.03
CA PRO A 483 14.96 2.24 30.65
C PRO A 483 14.73 3.66 30.11
N GLU A 484 14.50 4.65 30.98
CA GLU A 484 14.30 6.08 30.64
C GLU A 484 15.50 6.72 29.91
N GLU A 485 16.72 6.23 30.15
CA GLU A 485 17.92 6.72 29.46
C GLU A 485 17.91 6.36 27.97
N ARG A 486 17.20 5.28 27.62
CA ARG A 486 17.19 4.71 26.26
C ARG A 486 15.92 5.02 25.50
N VAL A 487 14.78 5.03 26.19
CA VAL A 487 13.48 5.22 25.56
C VAL A 487 12.68 6.31 26.25
N LYS A 488 11.96 7.09 25.45
CA LYS A 488 11.00 8.09 25.91
C LYS A 488 9.60 7.72 25.45
N VAL A 489 8.60 8.14 26.22
CA VAL A 489 7.20 7.96 25.83
C VAL A 489 6.93 8.72 24.52
N GLY A 490 6.28 8.06 23.57
CA GLY A 490 6.04 8.56 22.21
C GLY A 490 7.16 8.24 21.20
N MET A 491 8.29 7.68 21.64
CA MET A 491 9.36 7.29 20.72
C MET A 491 9.01 6.01 19.95
N THR A 492 9.24 6.01 18.65
CA THR A 492 9.12 4.80 17.82
C THR A 492 10.41 3.98 17.92
N VAL A 493 10.27 2.70 18.21
CA VAL A 493 11.37 1.74 18.34
C VAL A 493 11.15 0.56 17.39
N HIS A 494 12.23 0.12 16.75
CA HIS A 494 12.24 -1.12 15.99
C HIS A 494 12.40 -2.29 16.95
N CYS A 495 11.49 -3.25 16.86
CA CYS A 495 11.48 -4.42 17.72
C CYS A 495 11.09 -5.66 16.92
N ARG A 496 11.52 -6.83 17.38
CA ARG A 496 11.15 -8.14 16.81
C ARG A 496 10.18 -8.84 17.74
N ILE A 497 9.16 -9.50 17.19
CA ILE A 497 8.18 -10.28 17.96
C ILE A 497 8.85 -11.54 18.49
N MET A 498 8.81 -11.79 19.80
CA MET A 498 9.32 -13.03 20.40
C MET A 498 8.21 -14.02 20.78
N LYS A 499 7.05 -13.50 21.16
CA LYS A 499 5.90 -14.30 21.57
C LYS A 499 4.61 -13.52 21.33
N ILE A 500 3.57 -14.23 20.89
CA ILE A 500 2.23 -13.68 20.70
C ILE A 500 1.30 -14.36 21.70
N ASP A 501 0.63 -13.57 22.55
CA ASP A 501 -0.43 -14.02 23.45
C ASP A 501 -1.77 -13.53 22.88
N ILE A 502 -2.44 -14.45 22.18
CA ILE A 502 -3.67 -14.21 21.41
C ILE A 502 -4.83 -13.86 22.36
N GLU A 503 -4.92 -14.54 23.52
CA GLU A 503 -6.00 -14.32 24.49
C GLU A 503 -5.97 -12.91 25.09
N LYS A 504 -4.77 -12.38 25.36
CA LYS A 504 -4.60 -11.06 25.98
C LYS A 504 -4.43 -9.91 24.99
N PHE A 505 -4.36 -10.21 23.69
CA PHE A 505 -4.01 -9.22 22.66
C PHE A 505 -2.70 -8.50 23.03
N SER A 506 -1.69 -9.28 23.41
CA SER A 506 -0.39 -8.77 23.82
C SER A 506 0.76 -9.53 23.18
N VAL A 507 1.86 -8.83 22.89
CA VAL A 507 3.07 -9.43 22.34
C VAL A 507 4.29 -9.07 23.16
N ASP A 508 5.17 -10.05 23.34
CA ASP A 508 6.49 -9.82 23.90
C ASP A 508 7.46 -9.48 22.78
N LEU A 509 8.21 -8.39 22.97
CA LEU A 509 9.06 -7.78 21.96
C LEU A 509 10.52 -7.70 22.46
N THR A 510 11.46 -7.79 21.54
CA THR A 510 12.88 -7.48 21.76
C THR A 510 13.32 -6.32 20.88
N CYS A 511 14.13 -5.42 21.42
CA CYS A 511 14.74 -4.32 20.67
C CYS A 511 16.28 -4.34 20.82
N ARG A 512 16.86 -5.51 21.21
CA ARG A 512 18.31 -5.72 21.21
C ARG A 512 18.86 -5.64 19.79
N THR A 513 20.00 -4.98 19.62
CA THR A 513 20.59 -4.82 18.28
C THR A 513 21.00 -6.18 17.69
N SER A 514 21.42 -7.14 18.52
CA SER A 514 21.69 -8.53 18.12
C SER A 514 20.45 -9.23 17.53
N ASP A 515 19.31 -9.17 18.22
CA ASP A 515 18.05 -9.81 17.81
C ASP A 515 17.41 -9.12 16.59
N LEU A 516 17.55 -7.79 16.48
CA LEU A 516 17.06 -7.04 15.33
C LEU A 516 17.78 -7.45 14.04
N MET A 517 19.11 -7.57 14.12
CA MET A 517 19.96 -8.03 13.01
C MET A 517 19.83 -9.53 12.75
N ASP A 518 19.17 -10.27 13.63
CA ASP A 518 19.07 -11.73 13.60
C ASP A 518 20.44 -12.40 13.41
N LYS A 519 21.43 -11.99 14.24
CA LYS A 519 22.80 -12.52 14.15
C LYS A 519 22.87 -14.02 14.39
N ALA A 520 21.94 -14.56 15.18
CA ALA A 520 21.83 -15.99 15.47
C ALA A 520 21.06 -16.77 14.38
N ASN A 521 20.48 -16.08 13.39
CA ASN A 521 19.67 -16.65 12.32
C ASN A 521 18.52 -17.53 12.85
N GLU A 522 17.92 -17.11 13.96
CA GLU A 522 16.84 -17.81 14.65
C GLU A 522 15.47 -17.53 14.00
N TRP A 523 15.34 -16.37 13.37
CA TRP A 523 14.04 -15.82 12.94
C TRP A 523 13.90 -15.69 11.42
N LYS A 524 15.00 -15.66 10.67
CA LYS A 524 14.96 -15.72 9.20
C LYS A 524 14.39 -17.06 8.76
N LEU A 525 13.51 -17.00 7.77
CA LEU A 525 13.02 -18.19 7.09
C LEU A 525 14.21 -19.00 6.54
N PRO A 526 14.16 -20.34 6.63
CA PRO A 526 15.14 -21.19 5.99
C PRO A 526 15.24 -20.84 4.50
N LYS A 527 16.46 -20.66 4.01
CA LYS A 527 16.71 -20.49 2.58
C LYS A 527 16.43 -21.82 1.87
N ASP A 528 15.70 -21.77 0.77
CA ASP A 528 15.39 -22.96 -0.01
C ASP A 528 16.61 -23.47 -0.80
N SER A 529 16.46 -24.62 -1.46
CA SER A 529 17.52 -25.26 -2.24
C SER A 529 17.92 -24.49 -3.52
N TYR A 530 17.08 -23.57 -3.98
CA TYR A 530 17.30 -22.75 -5.16
C TYR A 530 17.87 -21.37 -4.81
N TYR A 531 18.09 -21.09 -3.52
CA TYR A 531 18.66 -19.85 -3.05
C TYR A 531 20.13 -19.72 -3.47
N ASP A 532 20.44 -18.61 -4.14
CA ASP A 532 21.79 -18.33 -4.66
C ASP A 532 22.66 -17.69 -3.58
N PHE A 533 23.37 -18.53 -2.82
CA PHE A 533 24.29 -18.11 -1.75
C PHE A 533 25.51 -17.35 -2.27
N ASP A 534 25.96 -17.65 -3.48
CA ASP A 534 27.13 -17.02 -4.09
C ASP A 534 26.80 -15.56 -4.42
N LYS A 535 25.65 -15.34 -5.06
CA LYS A 535 25.17 -13.99 -5.38
C LYS A 535 24.90 -13.13 -4.14
N GLU A 536 24.29 -13.69 -3.10
CA GLU A 536 24.09 -12.97 -1.84
C GLU A 536 25.42 -12.49 -1.24
N THR A 537 26.45 -13.35 -1.27
CA THR A 537 27.78 -13.03 -0.75
C THR A 537 28.44 -11.91 -1.57
N GLU A 538 28.30 -11.94 -2.89
CA GLU A 538 28.76 -10.88 -3.79
C GLU A 538 28.05 -9.54 -3.49
N ASP A 539 26.72 -9.56 -3.37
CA ASP A 539 25.92 -8.36 -3.08
C ASP A 539 26.31 -7.75 -1.71
N GLN A 540 26.48 -8.58 -0.68
CA GLN A 540 26.94 -8.13 0.64
C GLN A 540 28.32 -7.46 0.57
N LYS A 541 29.26 -8.07 -0.18
CA LYS A 541 30.61 -7.51 -0.35
C LYS A 541 30.58 -6.18 -1.11
N GLN A 542 29.76 -6.07 -2.15
CA GLN A 542 29.57 -4.82 -2.88
C GLN A 542 28.99 -3.72 -1.98
N GLU A 543 27.99 -4.02 -1.16
CA GLU A 543 27.41 -3.07 -0.22
C GLU A 543 28.42 -2.61 0.83
N GLU A 544 29.23 -3.54 1.38
CA GLU A 544 30.33 -3.18 2.28
C GLU A 544 31.36 -2.28 1.61
N ASP A 545 31.76 -2.59 0.38
CA ASP A 545 32.75 -1.80 -0.35
C ASP A 545 32.21 -0.41 -0.69
N LEU A 546 30.91 -0.28 -0.99
CA LEU A 546 30.22 1.00 -1.15
C LEU A 546 30.19 1.80 0.15
N LYS A 547 29.86 1.18 1.29
CA LYS A 547 29.90 1.82 2.61
C LYS A 547 31.31 2.29 2.96
N LYS A 548 32.34 1.47 2.71
CA LYS A 548 33.76 1.83 2.90
C LYS A 548 34.17 3.00 2.00
N LYS A 549 33.70 3.05 0.75
CA LYS A 549 33.94 4.17 -0.18
C LYS A 549 33.26 5.46 0.29
N GLN A 550 32.04 5.41 0.79
CA GLN A 550 31.32 6.59 1.32
C GLN A 550 31.94 7.14 2.61
N GLN A 551 32.54 6.29 3.45
CA GLN A 551 33.19 6.71 4.69
C GLN A 551 34.61 7.26 4.50
N ARG A 552 35.23 7.05 3.33
CA ARG A 552 36.55 7.63 3.03
C ARG A 552 36.41 9.14 2.80
N THR A 553 36.86 9.95 3.76
CA THR A 553 37.00 11.39 3.57
C THR A 553 38.09 11.68 2.52
N PRO A 554 37.85 12.56 1.52
CA PRO A 554 38.78 12.79 0.41
C PRO A 554 40.05 13.58 0.80
N TYR A 555 40.22 13.93 2.07
CA TYR A 555 41.35 14.67 2.59
C TYR A 555 41.78 14.11 3.96
N ILE A 556 43.05 14.36 4.31
CA ILE A 556 43.64 13.99 5.60
C ILE A 556 43.33 15.10 6.61
N LYS A 557 42.75 14.75 7.76
CA LYS A 557 42.51 15.71 8.85
C LYS A 557 43.85 16.20 9.42
N ARG A 558 44.00 17.50 9.63
CA ARG A 558 45.21 18.15 10.15
C ARG A 558 45.01 18.72 11.53
N VAL A 559 46.11 18.87 12.28
CA VAL A 559 46.13 19.50 13.59
C VAL A 559 46.94 20.79 13.46
N ILE A 560 46.31 21.82 12.88
CA ILE A 560 46.90 23.15 12.69
C ILE A 560 46.12 24.11 13.58
N ALA A 561 46.82 24.77 14.50
CA ALA A 561 46.23 25.75 15.42
C ALA A 561 46.16 27.12 14.74
N HIS A 562 45.07 27.39 14.02
CA HIS A 562 44.85 28.68 13.36
C HIS A 562 43.34 29.01 13.32
N PRO A 563 42.90 30.24 13.65
CA PRO A 563 41.48 30.60 13.72
C PRO A 563 40.69 30.33 12.43
N ASN A 564 41.31 30.56 11.27
CA ASN A 564 40.67 30.36 9.97
C ASN A 564 40.88 28.96 9.38
N PHE A 565 41.54 28.04 10.09
CA PHE A 565 41.80 26.68 9.59
C PHE A 565 40.69 25.69 9.98
N HIS A 566 40.12 25.01 8.98
CA HIS A 566 39.02 24.06 9.16
C HIS A 566 39.27 22.76 8.39
N ASN A 567 39.10 21.62 9.06
CA ASN A 567 39.12 20.29 8.43
C ASN A 567 37.78 20.02 7.72
N ILE A 568 37.59 20.63 6.55
CA ILE A 568 36.35 20.56 5.76
C ILE A 568 36.64 20.31 4.28
N SER A 569 35.67 19.74 3.56
CA SER A 569 35.78 19.51 2.10
C SER A 569 35.51 20.79 1.30
N PHE A 570 35.83 20.77 -0.01
CA PHE A 570 35.54 21.88 -0.94
C PHE A 570 34.08 22.35 -0.86
N ASN A 571 33.12 21.42 -0.96
CA ASN A 571 31.68 21.73 -0.93
C ASN A 571 31.23 22.29 0.44
N GLN A 572 31.82 21.82 1.53
CA GLN A 572 31.52 22.35 2.87
C GLN A 572 32.09 23.75 3.06
N ALA A 573 33.27 24.02 2.48
CA ALA A 573 33.88 25.34 2.50
C ALA A 573 33.04 26.36 1.73
N GLU A 574 32.57 26.06 0.51
CA GLU A 574 31.71 26.98 -0.24
C GLU A 574 30.43 27.36 0.52
N LYS A 575 29.78 26.39 1.17
CA LYS A 575 28.60 26.65 2.02
C LYS A 575 28.90 27.53 3.23
N MET A 576 30.07 27.35 3.85
CA MET A 576 30.48 28.19 4.97
C MET A 576 30.82 29.61 4.50
N MET A 577 31.44 29.75 3.32
CA MET A 577 31.78 31.02 2.70
C MET A 577 30.56 31.86 2.29
N GLU A 578 29.38 31.25 2.08
CA GLU A 578 28.14 31.99 1.81
C GLU A 578 27.78 32.93 2.98
N THR A 579 28.00 32.48 4.22
CA THR A 579 27.68 33.24 5.44
C THR A 579 28.71 34.30 5.84
N LEU A 580 29.89 34.28 5.21
CA LEU A 580 31.00 35.19 5.53
C LEU A 580 30.98 36.45 4.67
N ASP A 581 31.66 37.50 5.14
CA ASP A 581 31.73 38.80 4.46
C ASP A 581 32.81 38.83 3.37
N GLN A 582 32.74 39.84 2.50
CA GLN A 582 33.72 40.01 1.42
C GLN A 582 35.12 40.27 1.99
N GLY A 583 36.10 39.46 1.56
CA GLY A 583 37.47 39.49 2.06
C GLY A 583 37.77 38.48 3.16
N ASP A 584 36.76 37.82 3.74
CA ASP A 584 36.98 36.72 4.67
C ASP A 584 37.60 35.51 3.97
N LEU A 585 38.33 34.70 4.74
CA LEU A 585 39.07 33.55 4.24
C LEU A 585 38.88 32.31 5.12
N ILE A 586 38.88 31.15 4.48
CA ILE A 586 38.92 29.83 5.12
C ILE A 586 40.11 29.06 4.56
N ILE A 587 40.94 28.52 5.44
CA ILE A 587 42.05 27.64 5.10
C ILE A 587 41.60 26.21 5.36
N ARG A 588 41.82 25.32 4.39
CA ARG A 588 41.44 23.90 4.51
C ARG A 588 42.51 22.99 3.92
N PRO A 589 42.54 21.71 4.31
CA PRO A 589 43.33 20.70 3.62
C PRO A 589 43.02 20.66 2.12
N SER A 590 44.06 20.52 1.30
CA SER A 590 43.89 20.34 -0.15
C SER A 590 43.64 18.87 -0.48
N SER A 591 42.83 18.62 -1.51
CA SER A 591 42.68 17.30 -2.10
C SER A 591 43.85 16.92 -3.02
N LYS A 592 44.76 17.86 -3.32
CA LYS A 592 45.92 17.62 -4.19
C LYS A 592 47.02 16.79 -3.53
N GLY A 593 47.01 16.68 -2.21
CA GLY A 593 47.97 15.86 -1.49
C GLY A 593 48.31 16.45 -0.13
N GLU A 594 49.21 15.76 0.57
CA GLU A 594 49.53 16.10 1.95
C GLU A 594 50.44 17.33 2.13
N ASN A 595 51.00 17.85 1.04
CA ASN A 595 51.89 19.02 1.04
C ASN A 595 51.19 20.26 0.46
N HIS A 596 49.85 20.26 0.45
CA HIS A 596 49.06 21.34 -0.09
C HIS A 596 47.94 21.76 0.88
N LEU A 597 47.78 23.07 1.03
CA LEU A 597 46.59 23.69 1.62
C LEU A 597 45.83 24.46 0.54
N THR A 598 44.55 24.68 0.77
CA THR A 598 43.76 25.59 -0.05
C THR A 598 43.23 26.72 0.80
N VAL A 599 43.63 27.95 0.45
CA VAL A 599 43.08 29.18 1.02
C VAL A 599 41.94 29.62 0.12
N THR A 600 40.72 29.57 0.66
CA THR A 600 39.51 30.00 -0.03
C THR A 600 39.09 31.35 0.52
N TRP A 601 38.97 32.37 -0.32
CA TRP A 601 38.55 33.71 0.12
C TRP A 601 37.40 34.27 -0.73
N LYS A 602 36.57 35.13 -0.15
CA LYS A 602 35.36 35.67 -0.79
C LYS A 602 35.71 36.92 -1.61
N VAL A 603 35.68 36.79 -2.94
CA VAL A 603 35.95 37.91 -3.86
C VAL A 603 34.73 38.82 -3.96
N ALA A 604 33.56 38.22 -4.16
CA ALA A 604 32.26 38.88 -4.26
C ALA A 604 31.16 37.86 -3.87
N ASP A 605 29.91 38.30 -3.81
CA ASP A 605 28.82 37.41 -3.44
C ASP A 605 28.66 36.25 -4.44
N GLY A 606 28.67 35.02 -3.92
CA GLY A 606 28.65 33.79 -4.72
C GLY A 606 29.90 33.54 -5.60
N ILE A 607 31.02 34.25 -5.37
CA ILE A 607 32.28 34.07 -6.11
C ILE A 607 33.45 33.93 -5.14
N TYR A 608 34.02 32.72 -5.08
CA TYR A 608 35.13 32.36 -4.20
C TYR A 608 36.37 32.05 -5.01
N GLN A 609 37.53 32.57 -4.58
CA GLN A 609 38.81 32.21 -5.17
C GLN A 609 39.52 31.22 -4.27
N HIS A 610 39.96 30.09 -4.85
CA HIS A 610 40.68 29.04 -4.17
C HIS A 610 42.16 29.09 -4.57
N VAL A 611 42.99 29.58 -3.66
CA VAL A 611 44.44 29.67 -3.83
C VAL A 611 45.09 28.41 -3.28
N ASP A 612 45.90 27.75 -4.09
CA ASP A 612 46.67 26.57 -3.69
C ASP A 612 47.98 27.02 -3.05
N VAL A 613 48.23 26.56 -1.83
CA VAL A 613 49.44 26.86 -1.05
C VAL A 613 50.23 25.58 -0.97
N ARG A 614 51.45 25.58 -1.50
CA ARG A 614 52.36 24.44 -1.43
C ARG A 614 53.23 24.57 -0.20
N GLU A 615 53.37 23.50 0.56
CA GLU A 615 54.13 23.47 1.82
C GLU A 615 55.38 22.63 1.67
N GLU A 616 56.51 23.12 2.18
CA GLU A 616 57.78 22.39 2.22
C GLU A 616 58.38 22.37 3.63
N GLY A 617 59.30 21.44 3.88
CA GLY A 617 59.93 21.25 5.19
C GLY A 617 58.93 20.84 6.29
N LYS A 618 58.24 19.69 6.13
CA LYS A 618 57.31 19.17 7.15
C LYS A 618 58.00 18.19 8.10
N GLU A 619 57.76 18.34 9.40
CA GLU A 619 58.15 17.33 10.40
C GLU A 619 57.24 16.09 10.33
N ASN A 620 55.92 16.30 10.16
CA ASN A 620 54.91 15.24 10.08
C ASN A 620 53.79 15.61 9.11
N ALA A 621 53.14 14.60 8.51
CA ALA A 621 52.04 14.76 7.57
C ALA A 621 50.75 15.39 8.17
N PHE A 622 50.72 15.68 9.47
CA PHE A 622 49.57 16.33 10.15
C PHE A 622 49.81 17.80 10.51
N SER A 623 51.07 18.22 10.49
CA SER A 623 51.53 19.57 10.86
C SER A 623 51.63 20.48 9.62
N LEU A 624 51.72 21.78 9.87
CA LEU A 624 52.04 22.80 8.87
C LEU A 624 53.53 22.71 8.50
N GLY A 625 53.88 22.93 7.23
CA GLY A 625 55.29 23.02 6.80
C GLY A 625 56.00 24.28 7.29
N HIS A 626 57.33 24.25 7.33
CA HIS A 626 58.16 25.40 7.71
C HIS A 626 58.17 26.52 6.67
N THR A 627 57.96 26.20 5.39
CA THR A 627 57.89 27.21 4.32
C THR A 627 56.66 27.00 3.46
N LEU A 628 55.99 28.10 3.12
CA LEU A 628 54.74 28.12 2.36
C LEU A 628 54.94 28.90 1.06
N TRP A 629 54.53 28.30 -0.06
CA TRP A 629 54.74 28.86 -1.38
C TRP A 629 53.42 29.14 -2.07
N ILE A 630 53.27 30.36 -2.57
CA ILE A 630 52.19 30.76 -3.47
C ILE A 630 52.82 31.27 -4.77
N ASN A 631 52.61 30.55 -5.86
CA ASN A 631 53.24 30.79 -7.16
C ASN A 631 54.78 30.79 -7.10
N SER A 632 55.41 31.94 -6.87
CA SER A 632 56.87 32.15 -6.82
C SER A 632 57.30 32.96 -5.60
N GLU A 633 56.38 33.22 -4.66
CA GLU A 633 56.60 33.96 -3.43
C GLU A 633 56.61 33.00 -2.24
N GLU A 634 57.52 33.24 -1.30
CA GLU A 634 57.71 32.47 -0.07
C GLU A 634 57.06 33.21 1.12
N PHE A 635 56.41 32.44 1.99
CA PHE A 635 55.74 32.89 3.21
C PHE A 635 56.16 31.99 4.38
N GLU A 636 56.34 32.60 5.55
CA GLU A 636 56.77 31.98 6.81
C GLU A 636 55.58 31.34 7.56
N ASP A 637 54.42 31.99 7.57
CA ASP A 637 53.22 31.49 8.24
C ASP A 637 51.89 31.82 7.53
N LEU A 638 50.77 31.30 8.06
CA LEU A 638 49.44 31.49 7.48
C LEU A 638 48.91 32.92 7.67
N ASP A 639 49.33 33.62 8.73
CA ASP A 639 48.92 34.98 9.03
C ASP A 639 49.58 35.99 8.08
N GLU A 640 50.83 35.74 7.69
CA GLU A 640 51.56 36.49 6.68
C GLU A 640 50.92 36.33 5.29
N ILE A 641 50.47 35.12 4.93
CA ILE A 641 49.68 34.90 3.71
C ILE A 641 48.38 35.71 3.75
N SER A 642 47.69 35.72 4.89
CA SER A 642 46.47 36.53 5.04
C SER A 642 46.77 38.02 4.84
N ALA A 643 47.78 38.54 5.54
CA ALA A 643 48.07 39.96 5.59
C ALA A 643 48.74 40.51 4.32
N ARG A 644 49.68 39.76 3.72
CA ARG A 644 50.46 40.20 2.55
C ARG A 644 49.80 39.85 1.22
N TYR A 645 49.06 38.75 1.15
CA TYR A 645 48.50 38.27 -0.12
C TYR A 645 46.99 38.52 -0.22
N ILE A 646 46.20 38.03 0.74
CA ILE A 646 44.73 38.05 0.64
C ILE A 646 44.13 39.43 0.96
N GLN A 647 44.54 40.07 2.05
CA GLN A 647 43.97 41.36 2.48
C GLN A 647 44.15 42.49 1.44
N PRO A 648 45.33 42.68 0.80
CA PRO A 648 45.48 43.67 -0.27
C PRO A 648 44.57 43.36 -1.46
N MET A 649 44.47 42.10 -1.89
CA MET A 649 43.58 41.68 -2.96
C MET A 649 42.10 41.91 -2.62
N ALA A 650 41.70 41.66 -1.37
CA ALA A 650 40.35 41.92 -0.88
C ALA A 650 40.02 43.42 -0.87
N SER A 651 40.99 44.28 -0.49
CA SER A 651 40.86 45.73 -0.56
C SER A 651 40.67 46.21 -2.01
N PHE A 652 41.50 45.72 -2.93
CA PHE A 652 41.37 46.05 -4.36
C PHE A 652 40.06 45.54 -4.97
N ALA A 653 39.58 44.38 -4.56
CA ALA A 653 38.26 43.89 -4.96
C ALA A 653 37.15 44.83 -4.47
N ARG A 654 37.24 45.30 -3.22
CA ARG A 654 36.29 46.26 -2.64
C ARG A 654 36.29 47.59 -3.38
N ASP A 655 37.45 48.10 -3.77
CA ASP A 655 37.57 49.33 -4.56
C ASP A 655 36.89 49.21 -5.94
N LEU A 656 36.96 48.03 -6.57
CA LEU A 656 36.29 47.74 -7.83
C LEU A 656 34.78 47.56 -7.66
N LEU A 657 34.34 46.85 -6.62
CA LEU A 657 32.92 46.70 -6.28
C LEU A 657 32.26 48.04 -5.93
N GLY A 658 33.00 48.95 -5.28
CA GLY A 658 32.54 50.30 -4.92
C GLY A 658 32.58 51.32 -6.07
N HIS A 659 33.02 50.93 -7.27
CA HIS A 659 33.16 51.86 -8.39
C HIS A 659 31.79 52.27 -8.98
N LYS A 660 31.62 53.56 -9.32
CA LYS A 660 30.34 54.14 -9.79
C LYS A 660 29.68 53.41 -10.98
N TYR A 661 30.48 52.77 -11.84
CA TYR A 661 30.03 52.05 -13.03
C TYR A 661 30.06 50.51 -12.86
N PHE A 662 30.10 50.03 -11.62
CA PHE A 662 29.99 48.62 -11.31
C PHE A 662 28.55 48.12 -11.51
N GLN A 663 28.41 46.91 -12.09
CA GLN A 663 27.15 46.22 -12.36
C GLN A 663 27.32 44.71 -12.14
N GLU A 664 26.38 44.07 -11.45
CA GLU A 664 26.42 42.63 -11.15
C GLU A 664 25.82 41.80 -12.30
N LEU A 665 26.59 41.61 -13.38
CA LEU A 665 26.12 40.88 -14.57
C LEU A 665 26.68 39.45 -14.66
N GLY A 666 27.86 39.22 -14.06
CA GLY A 666 28.51 37.90 -13.89
C GLY A 666 29.01 37.20 -15.16
N SER A 667 28.45 37.54 -16.33
CA SER A 667 28.76 36.93 -17.63
C SER A 667 29.08 38.00 -18.70
N LYS A 668 29.96 37.61 -19.63
CA LYS A 668 30.39 38.44 -20.77
C LYS A 668 29.23 38.85 -21.67
N ASP A 669 28.30 37.94 -21.96
CA ASP A 669 27.22 38.20 -22.93
C ASP A 669 26.25 39.28 -22.45
N LYS A 670 25.89 39.24 -21.16
CA LYS A 670 25.05 40.25 -20.51
C LYS A 670 25.72 41.63 -20.46
N MET A 671 27.05 41.65 -20.32
CA MET A 671 27.83 42.89 -20.38
C MET A 671 27.77 43.52 -21.78
N GLU A 672 27.91 42.72 -22.84
CA GLU A 672 27.81 43.21 -24.22
C GLU A 672 26.41 43.76 -24.54
N GLU A 673 25.35 43.10 -24.07
CA GLU A 673 23.97 43.57 -24.23
C GLU A 673 23.74 44.94 -23.55
N LEU A 674 24.21 45.10 -22.30
CA LEU A 674 24.08 46.36 -21.56
C LEU A 674 24.82 47.52 -22.26
N LEU A 675 26.01 47.25 -22.79
CA LEU A 675 26.79 48.24 -23.54
C LEU A 675 26.07 48.69 -24.80
N VAL A 676 25.54 47.75 -25.58
CA VAL A 676 24.80 48.04 -26.83
C VAL A 676 23.54 48.83 -26.54
N LYS A 677 22.80 48.46 -25.49
CA LYS A 677 21.58 49.17 -25.05
C LYS A 677 21.90 50.62 -24.65
N THR A 678 22.88 50.81 -23.78
CA THR A 678 23.26 52.15 -23.28
C THR A 678 23.83 53.03 -24.41
N LYS A 679 24.56 52.45 -25.37
CA LYS A 679 25.08 53.15 -26.54
C LYS A 679 23.98 53.58 -27.51
N ARG A 680 22.91 52.78 -27.65
CA ARG A 680 21.73 53.11 -28.45
C ARG A 680 20.95 54.28 -27.83
N GLU A 681 20.81 54.30 -26.52
CA GLU A 681 20.10 55.37 -25.79
C GLU A 681 20.86 56.71 -25.82
N LYS A 682 22.19 56.69 -25.72
CA LYS A 682 23.04 57.89 -25.77
C LYS A 682 24.21 57.72 -26.75
N PRO A 683 24.01 57.96 -28.05
CA PRO A 683 25.04 57.72 -29.08
C PRO A 683 26.33 58.53 -28.92
N THR A 684 26.25 59.74 -28.35
CA THR A 684 27.40 60.63 -28.11
C THR A 684 28.24 60.23 -26.88
N PHE A 685 27.66 59.44 -25.97
CA PHE A 685 28.34 58.92 -24.78
C PHE A 685 29.00 57.57 -25.06
N ILE A 686 30.15 57.29 -24.45
CA ILE A 686 30.82 55.99 -24.53
C ILE A 686 30.54 55.24 -23.22
N PRO A 687 29.63 54.25 -23.21
CA PRO A 687 29.37 53.48 -22.01
C PRO A 687 30.55 52.57 -21.71
N TYR A 688 30.92 52.52 -20.44
CA TYR A 688 31.83 51.52 -19.87
C TYR A 688 31.28 51.07 -18.52
N PHE A 689 31.38 49.77 -18.26
CA PHE A 689 30.89 49.14 -17.04
C PHE A 689 31.90 48.11 -16.55
N LEU A 690 31.85 47.86 -15.24
CA LEU A 690 32.67 46.89 -14.56
C LEU A 690 31.75 45.81 -13.99
N SER A 691 32.11 44.53 -14.14
CA SER A 691 31.40 43.41 -13.50
C SER A 691 32.39 42.41 -12.93
N VAL A 692 31.97 41.66 -11.92
CA VAL A 692 32.68 40.46 -11.48
C VAL A 692 32.60 39.36 -12.54
N CYS A 693 33.64 38.53 -12.64
CA CYS A 693 33.67 37.34 -13.50
C CYS A 693 33.37 36.09 -12.68
N LYS A 694 32.27 35.38 -12.99
CA LYS A 694 31.93 34.13 -12.28
C LYS A 694 32.83 32.96 -12.69
N GLU A 695 33.31 32.95 -13.92
CA GLU A 695 34.13 31.86 -14.47
C GLU A 695 35.59 31.91 -13.98
N LEU A 696 36.11 33.12 -13.72
CA LEU A 696 37.49 33.34 -13.30
C LEU A 696 37.54 34.22 -12.03
N PRO A 697 37.43 33.62 -10.84
CA PRO A 697 37.57 34.32 -9.57
C PRO A 697 38.90 35.09 -9.49
N GLY A 698 38.86 36.34 -9.03
CA GLY A 698 40.02 37.25 -9.00
C GLY A 698 40.22 38.10 -10.27
N LYS A 699 39.38 37.90 -11.30
CA LYS A 699 39.33 38.77 -12.49
C LYS A 699 38.00 39.53 -12.58
N PHE A 700 38.08 40.78 -12.98
CA PHE A 700 36.94 41.65 -13.23
C PHE A 700 36.83 41.94 -14.72
N ILE A 701 35.59 42.00 -15.20
CA ILE A 701 35.22 42.27 -16.58
C ILE A 701 35.08 43.78 -16.74
N LEU A 702 35.94 44.40 -17.57
CA LEU A 702 35.83 45.79 -17.98
C LEU A 702 35.27 45.84 -19.41
N GLY A 703 33.99 46.18 -19.52
CA GLY A 703 33.29 46.30 -20.79
C GLY A 703 33.18 47.75 -21.24
N TYR A 704 33.43 48.06 -22.50
CA TYR A 704 33.28 49.42 -23.05
C TYR A 704 32.97 49.44 -24.55
N GLN A 705 32.23 50.46 -25.03
CA GLN A 705 31.82 50.54 -26.44
C GLN A 705 32.10 51.93 -27.08
N PRO A 706 33.30 52.14 -27.65
CA PRO A 706 33.67 53.40 -28.31
C PRO A 706 32.92 53.64 -29.62
N ARG A 707 32.79 52.60 -30.46
CA ARG A 707 32.18 52.63 -31.80
C ARG A 707 31.02 51.63 -31.85
N GLY A 708 30.74 51.04 -33.02
CA GLY A 708 29.61 50.12 -33.21
C GLY A 708 29.72 48.75 -32.54
N LYS A 709 30.92 48.32 -32.09
CA LYS A 709 31.12 47.02 -31.44
C LYS A 709 31.52 47.18 -29.97
N PRO A 710 30.89 46.45 -29.02
CA PRO A 710 31.35 46.39 -27.64
C PRO A 710 32.70 45.67 -27.56
N ARG A 711 33.51 46.05 -26.58
CA ARG A 711 34.78 45.41 -26.23
C ARG A 711 34.73 45.00 -24.77
N VAL A 712 35.29 43.84 -24.47
CA VAL A 712 35.36 43.30 -23.12
C VAL A 712 36.78 42.86 -22.84
N GLU A 713 37.38 43.42 -21.80
CA GLU A 713 38.73 43.11 -21.33
C GLU A 713 38.71 42.69 -19.85
N TYR A 714 39.81 42.12 -19.36
CA TYR A 714 39.90 41.62 -18.00
C TYR A 714 40.90 42.45 -17.18
N VAL A 715 40.47 42.86 -15.99
CA VAL A 715 41.31 43.44 -14.95
C VAL A 715 41.59 42.33 -13.96
N THR A 716 42.87 41.96 -13.77
CA THR A 716 43.26 40.93 -12.79
C THR A 716 43.67 41.60 -11.50
N ILE A 717 43.14 41.15 -10.37
CA ILE A 717 43.57 41.61 -9.06
C ILE A 717 44.85 40.85 -8.68
N THR A 718 45.86 41.60 -8.26
CA THR A 718 47.12 41.10 -7.71
C THR A 718 47.40 41.79 -6.37
N PRO A 719 48.24 41.22 -5.49
CA PRO A 719 48.62 41.88 -4.23
C PRO A 719 49.25 43.27 -4.43
N ASP A 720 49.89 43.50 -5.58
CA ASP A 720 50.52 44.78 -5.93
C ASP A 720 49.57 45.79 -6.60
N GLY A 721 48.30 45.42 -6.84
CA GLY A 721 47.29 46.28 -7.46
C GLY A 721 46.53 45.65 -8.62
N PHE A 722 46.01 46.50 -9.51
CA PHE A 722 45.23 46.11 -10.67
C PHE A 722 46.12 45.87 -11.89
N ARG A 723 46.17 44.63 -12.37
CA ARG A 723 46.86 44.30 -13.62
C ARG A 723 45.90 44.45 -14.81
N TYR A 724 46.21 45.37 -15.72
CA TYR A 724 45.47 45.61 -16.95
C TYR A 724 46.44 45.87 -18.11
N ARG A 725 46.29 45.13 -19.22
CA ARG A 725 47.18 45.21 -20.41
C ARG A 725 48.69 45.17 -20.08
N SER A 726 49.08 44.25 -19.20
CA SER A 726 50.48 44.05 -18.74
C SER A 726 51.08 45.20 -17.91
N GLN A 727 50.28 46.18 -17.51
CA GLN A 727 50.66 47.22 -16.54
C GLN A 727 49.98 46.96 -15.20
N VAL A 728 50.63 47.34 -14.11
CA VAL A 728 50.10 47.23 -12.74
C VAL A 728 49.79 48.63 -12.22
N PHE A 729 48.56 48.83 -11.76
CA PHE A 729 48.07 50.10 -11.24
C PHE A 729 47.78 49.98 -9.74
N PRO A 730 48.40 50.79 -8.87
CA PRO A 730 48.22 50.69 -7.42
C PRO A 730 46.90 51.31 -6.92
N THR A 731 46.18 52.05 -7.76
CA THR A 731 44.91 52.69 -7.40
C THR A 731 43.87 52.53 -8.50
N VAL A 732 42.60 52.40 -8.10
CA VAL A 732 41.47 52.28 -9.03
C VAL A 732 41.34 53.53 -9.91
N ASN A 733 41.57 54.71 -9.33
CA ASN A 733 41.55 55.97 -10.07
C ASN A 733 42.69 56.05 -11.11
N GLY A 734 43.88 55.54 -10.78
CA GLY A 734 45.00 55.43 -11.71
C GLY A 734 44.68 54.51 -12.88
N LEU A 735 44.11 53.33 -12.61
CA LEU A 735 43.63 52.39 -13.63
C LEU A 735 42.62 53.06 -14.58
N PHE A 736 41.58 53.70 -14.05
CA PHE A 736 40.54 54.30 -14.88
C PHE A 736 40.98 55.58 -15.58
N ARG A 737 41.90 56.36 -15.01
CA ARG A 737 42.51 57.52 -15.69
C ARG A 737 43.33 57.06 -16.89
N TRP A 738 44.21 56.08 -16.69
CA TRP A 738 44.99 55.49 -17.77
C TRP A 738 44.09 54.85 -18.84
N PHE A 739 43.08 54.09 -18.43
CA PHE A 739 42.08 53.52 -19.33
C PHE A 739 41.38 54.61 -20.17
N LYS A 740 40.96 55.72 -19.57
CA LYS A 740 40.29 56.82 -20.29
C LYS A 740 41.20 57.53 -21.29
N ASP A 741 42.51 57.53 -21.05
CA ASP A 741 43.49 58.10 -21.99
C ASP A 741 43.84 57.10 -23.11
N HIS A 742 43.80 55.78 -22.84
CA HIS A 742 44.33 54.73 -23.74
C HIS A 742 43.28 53.74 -24.29
N TYR A 743 41.98 53.96 -24.05
CA TYR A 743 40.92 53.04 -24.49
C TYR A 743 40.81 52.88 -26.01
N GLN A 744 41.34 53.84 -26.77
CA GLN A 744 41.36 53.83 -28.24
C GLN A 744 42.53 53.03 -28.81
N GLU A 745 43.56 52.75 -28.01
CA GLU A 745 44.73 52.01 -28.45
C GLU A 745 44.39 50.53 -28.71
N PRO A 746 45.03 49.90 -29.71
CA PRO A 746 44.89 48.47 -29.94
C PRO A 746 45.38 47.70 -28.71
N VAL A 747 44.66 46.63 -28.35
CA VAL A 747 45.06 45.75 -27.24
C VAL A 747 46.44 45.18 -27.57
N PRO A 748 47.43 45.28 -26.67
CA PRO A 748 48.74 44.67 -26.88
C PRO A 748 48.60 43.18 -27.21
N GLY A 749 49.14 42.75 -28.35
CA GLY A 749 49.08 41.37 -28.83
C GLY A 749 48.02 41.04 -29.88
N VAL A 750 47.22 42.01 -30.35
CA VAL A 750 46.27 41.80 -31.47
C VAL A 750 46.65 42.68 -32.67
N THR A 751 47.14 42.08 -33.76
CA THR A 751 47.50 42.77 -35.01
C THR A 751 46.24 43.37 -35.67
N PRO A 752 46.21 44.67 -36.04
CA PRO A 752 45.03 45.25 -36.69
C PRO A 752 44.94 44.81 -38.16
N SER A 753 43.82 44.22 -38.58
CA SER A 753 43.56 43.90 -39.98
C SER A 753 43.08 45.15 -40.73
N ASN A 754 43.92 45.64 -41.65
CA ASN A 754 43.58 46.76 -42.51
C ASN A 754 42.69 46.27 -43.67
N SER A 755 41.58 46.97 -43.89
CA SER A 755 40.64 46.67 -44.97
C SER A 755 41.05 47.38 -46.26
N SER A 756 40.80 46.72 -47.40
CA SER A 756 40.79 47.20 -48.80
C SER A 756 42.10 47.18 -49.60
N ARG A 757 42.24 46.19 -50.51
CA ARG A 757 42.28 46.38 -51.98
C ARG A 757 42.45 45.04 -52.76
N THR A 758 41.54 44.86 -53.72
CA THR A 758 41.67 44.21 -55.06
C THR A 758 42.28 42.80 -55.28
N ARG A 759 41.37 41.90 -55.70
CA ARG A 759 41.39 40.75 -56.64
C ARG A 759 42.71 40.12 -57.19
N THR A 760 42.67 38.76 -57.13
CA THR A 760 43.14 37.69 -58.06
C THR A 760 44.64 37.32 -58.14
N PRO A 761 45.00 36.07 -58.56
CA PRO A 761 44.60 34.76 -58.04
C PRO A 761 45.79 33.77 -57.88
N ALA A 762 45.51 32.57 -57.34
CA ALA A 762 46.29 31.33 -57.42
C ALA A 762 47.52 31.15 -56.51
N SER A 763 47.49 30.09 -55.70
CA SER A 763 48.46 28.98 -55.75
C SER A 763 48.05 27.90 -54.74
N LEU A 764 48.21 26.64 -55.17
CA LEU A 764 47.92 25.42 -54.43
C LEU A 764 48.92 25.17 -53.30
N ASN A 765 48.48 24.34 -52.35
CA ASN A 765 49.18 23.73 -51.22
C ASN A 765 49.19 24.50 -49.90
N ALA A 766 48.11 24.33 -49.13
CA ALA A 766 48.16 24.34 -47.67
C ALA A 766 47.15 23.29 -47.12
N THR A 767 47.67 22.37 -46.33
CA THR A 767 46.95 21.37 -45.53
C THR A 767 46.09 22.05 -44.46
N PRO A 768 44.80 21.68 -44.26
CA PRO A 768 44.04 22.16 -43.11
C PRO A 768 44.11 21.14 -41.97
N ALA A 769 44.69 21.56 -40.84
CA ALA A 769 44.50 20.94 -39.55
C ALA A 769 43.26 21.54 -38.85
N ASN A 770 42.45 20.66 -38.26
CA ASN A 770 41.40 20.89 -37.25
C ASN A 770 40.28 21.88 -37.58
N ILE A 771 39.21 21.35 -38.17
CA ILE A 771 37.87 21.94 -38.18
C ILE A 771 37.07 21.37 -37.00
N ASN A 772 36.43 22.25 -36.25
CA ASN A 772 35.63 21.95 -35.07
C ASN A 772 34.28 21.32 -35.46
N ILE A 773 33.93 20.18 -34.86
CA ILE A 773 32.79 19.31 -35.24
C ILE A 773 31.41 19.98 -35.05
N ALA A 774 31.33 21.07 -34.29
CA ALA A 774 30.08 21.81 -34.08
C ALA A 774 29.66 22.72 -35.26
N ASP A 775 30.58 23.12 -36.14
CA ASP A 775 30.26 23.97 -37.29
C ASP A 775 29.91 23.19 -38.57
N LEU A 776 30.12 21.86 -38.59
CA LEU A 776 29.69 20.99 -39.69
C LEU A 776 28.18 20.71 -39.63
N THR A 777 27.60 20.61 -38.44
CA THR A 777 26.17 20.34 -38.24
C THR A 777 25.28 21.52 -38.63
N ARG A 778 25.81 22.75 -38.63
CA ARG A 778 25.06 23.96 -38.99
C ARG A 778 25.04 24.25 -40.51
N ALA A 779 26.00 23.69 -41.27
CA ALA A 779 26.08 23.85 -42.72
C ALA A 779 25.30 22.77 -43.53
N VAL A 780 24.92 21.65 -42.89
CA VAL A 780 24.17 20.56 -43.53
C VAL A 780 22.65 20.83 -43.56
N ASN A 781 22.14 21.71 -42.70
CA ASN A 781 20.72 22.06 -42.64
C ASN A 781 20.29 23.18 -43.60
N SER A 782 21.18 23.68 -44.47
CA SER A 782 20.89 24.78 -45.41
C SER A 782 21.15 24.43 -46.88
N LEU A 783 21.02 23.16 -47.28
CA LEU A 783 21.11 22.75 -48.69
C LEU A 783 19.73 22.34 -49.24
N PRO A 784 19.37 22.75 -50.48
CA PRO A 784 18.09 22.41 -51.09
C PRO A 784 18.02 20.91 -51.43
N ARG A 785 16.84 20.31 -51.19
CA ARG A 785 16.53 18.93 -51.54
C ARG A 785 16.53 18.75 -53.06
N ASN A 786 17.62 18.21 -53.61
CA ASN A 786 17.66 17.29 -54.76
C ASN A 786 19.11 16.98 -55.14
N MET A 787 19.65 15.83 -54.71
CA MET A 787 20.87 15.23 -55.27
C MET A 787 20.80 13.69 -55.21
N THR A 788 21.48 13.05 -56.18
CA THR A 788 21.39 11.65 -56.61
C THR A 788 22.30 10.69 -55.83
N SER A 789 22.02 9.38 -55.97
CA SER A 789 22.58 8.23 -55.23
C SER A 789 24.09 7.97 -55.36
N GLN A 790 24.85 8.81 -56.08
CA GLN A 790 26.29 8.63 -56.26
C GLN A 790 27.15 9.40 -55.23
N MET A 791 26.59 10.35 -54.47
CA MET A 791 27.32 11.04 -53.40
C MET A 791 27.34 10.29 -52.06
N PHE A 792 26.44 9.33 -51.85
CA PHE A 792 26.35 8.56 -50.59
C PHE A 792 27.51 7.56 -50.44
N ASN A 793 28.02 7.03 -51.56
CA ASN A 793 29.08 6.01 -51.56
C ASN A 793 30.51 6.58 -51.39
N ALA A 794 30.70 7.91 -51.51
CA ALA A 794 32.01 8.55 -51.32
C ALA A 794 32.33 8.84 -49.84
N ILE A 795 31.33 8.83 -48.95
CA ILE A 795 31.53 9.12 -47.51
C ILE A 795 31.78 7.82 -46.71
N ALA A 796 31.31 6.67 -47.19
CA ALA A 796 31.47 5.38 -46.53
C ALA A 796 32.90 4.78 -46.61
N ALA A 797 33.84 5.41 -47.32
CA ALA A 797 35.19 4.88 -47.56
C ALA A 797 36.29 5.42 -46.62
N VAL A 798 35.98 6.29 -45.65
CA VAL A 798 37.00 6.92 -44.78
C VAL A 798 37.00 6.37 -43.34
N THR A 799 36.15 5.39 -43.01
CA THR A 799 36.11 4.79 -41.66
C THR A 799 35.99 3.26 -41.69
N GLY A 800 37.10 2.55 -41.90
CA GLY A 800 37.30 1.16 -41.46
C GLY A 800 38.32 1.16 -40.30
N GLN A 801 38.24 0.35 -39.24
CA GLN A 801 37.95 -1.09 -39.17
C GLN A 801 37.45 -1.57 -37.78
N ASN A 802 36.63 -2.64 -37.84
CA ASN A 802 36.48 -3.86 -37.00
C ASN A 802 36.06 -3.76 -35.51
N GLN A 803 34.82 -4.14 -35.15
CA GLN A 803 34.25 -5.51 -34.87
C GLN A 803 34.77 -6.10 -33.54
N ASN A 804 33.94 -6.58 -32.59
CA ASN A 804 32.85 -7.57 -32.74
C ASN A 804 31.97 -7.64 -31.44
N PRO A 805 31.02 -8.60 -31.25
CA PRO A 805 29.57 -8.42 -31.41
C PRO A 805 28.75 -8.79 -30.16
N ASN A 806 27.41 -8.74 -30.28
CA ASN A 806 26.38 -9.16 -29.34
C ASN A 806 26.03 -8.16 -28.24
N THR A 807 25.03 -7.32 -28.51
CA THR A 807 23.76 -7.30 -27.76
C THR A 807 22.87 -6.17 -28.29
N THR A 808 21.70 -6.54 -28.78
CA THR A 808 20.58 -5.64 -29.08
C THR A 808 19.86 -5.32 -27.77
N PRO A 809 19.38 -4.08 -27.59
CA PRO A 809 18.01 -3.96 -27.11
C PRO A 809 17.21 -2.80 -27.71
N ALA A 810 15.89 -3.02 -27.71
CA ALA A 810 14.78 -2.07 -27.53
C ALA A 810 14.63 -0.94 -28.59
N GLN A 811 13.58 -0.93 -29.41
CA GLN A 811 12.18 -0.67 -29.07
C GLN A 811 12.00 0.70 -28.38
N TRP A 812 11.52 1.71 -29.11
CA TRP A 812 10.16 2.27 -28.99
C TRP A 812 10.08 3.59 -29.76
N GLY A 813 8.99 3.71 -30.53
CA GLY A 813 8.64 4.91 -31.27
C GLY A 813 8.09 6.00 -30.36
N SER A 814 8.26 7.24 -30.82
CA SER A 814 7.47 8.39 -30.43
C SER A 814 6.41 8.67 -31.48
N SER A 815 5.15 8.63 -31.05
CA SER A 815 4.11 9.64 -31.26
C SER A 815 4.27 10.68 -32.37
N GLN A 816 3.20 10.95 -33.12
CA GLN A 816 2.39 12.19 -33.00
C GLN A 816 1.62 12.52 -34.30
N TYR A 817 0.28 12.43 -34.21
CA TYR A 817 -0.77 13.28 -34.81
C TYR A 817 -0.87 13.57 -36.32
N GLY A 818 -2.10 13.50 -36.84
CA GLY A 818 -2.52 14.35 -37.98
C GLY A 818 -3.75 13.91 -38.79
N TYR A 819 -4.95 14.16 -38.24
CA TYR A 819 -6.24 14.50 -38.88
C TYR A 819 -6.53 14.21 -40.37
N GLY A 820 -7.70 13.58 -40.62
CA GLY A 820 -8.70 14.14 -41.55
C GLY A 820 -9.26 13.23 -42.66
N GLY A 821 -10.57 12.93 -42.58
CA GLY A 821 -11.47 13.07 -43.74
C GLY A 821 -11.94 11.81 -44.50
N SER A 822 -13.12 11.32 -44.10
CA SER A 822 -14.29 10.94 -44.91
C SER A 822 -14.12 10.20 -46.27
N THR A 823 -14.75 9.02 -46.38
CA THR A 823 -15.80 8.63 -47.35
C THR A 823 -15.69 7.16 -47.79
N GLY A 824 -16.85 6.48 -47.80
CA GLY A 824 -17.22 5.57 -48.89
C GLY A 824 -16.80 4.10 -48.82
N GLY A 825 -17.78 3.25 -48.48
CA GLY A 825 -18.22 2.18 -49.39
C GLY A 825 -17.49 0.84 -49.38
N GLY A 826 -18.24 -0.19 -48.97
CA GLY A 826 -18.40 -1.40 -49.80
C GLY A 826 -17.53 -2.62 -49.49
N GLY A 827 -18.20 -3.68 -49.03
CA GLY A 827 -18.11 -4.98 -49.71
C GLY A 827 -17.09 -6.01 -49.21
N GLY A 828 -17.60 -6.95 -48.40
CA GLY A 828 -17.51 -8.41 -48.61
C GLY A 828 -16.16 -9.07 -48.92
N SER A 829 -15.69 -9.94 -48.02
CA SER A 829 -15.79 -11.41 -48.19
C SER A 829 -14.84 -12.16 -47.22
N SER A 830 -15.31 -13.35 -46.85
CA SER A 830 -14.70 -14.50 -46.16
C SER A 830 -13.21 -14.77 -46.49
N SER A 831 -12.39 -15.50 -45.71
CA SER A 831 -12.58 -16.81 -45.08
C SER A 831 -11.39 -17.18 -44.18
N ALA A 832 -11.65 -18.16 -43.29
CA ALA A 832 -10.75 -19.21 -42.77
C ALA A 832 -9.77 -18.88 -41.63
N TYR A 833 -10.23 -19.16 -40.40
CA TYR A 833 -9.39 -19.50 -39.26
C TYR A 833 -9.01 -20.99 -39.32
N HIS A 834 -7.70 -21.27 -39.24
CA HIS A 834 -7.17 -22.60 -38.94
C HIS A 834 -7.14 -22.82 -37.43
N VAL A 835 -7.76 -23.93 -37.02
CA VAL A 835 -7.70 -24.52 -35.67
C VAL A 835 -6.37 -25.26 -35.52
N SER A 836 -5.70 -25.10 -34.37
CA SER A 836 -4.78 -26.10 -33.84
C SER A 836 -4.88 -26.07 -32.32
N ALA A 837 -5.42 -27.17 -31.80
CA ALA A 837 -5.68 -27.43 -30.40
C ALA A 837 -4.59 -28.32 -29.79
N ALA A 838 -4.66 -28.41 -28.46
CA ALA A 838 -4.22 -29.53 -27.63
C ALA A 838 -2.73 -29.55 -27.19
N ALA A 839 -2.45 -28.86 -26.07
CA ALA A 839 -1.37 -29.26 -25.14
C ALA A 839 -1.45 -28.68 -23.70
N HIS A 840 -2.51 -27.95 -23.30
CA HIS A 840 -2.51 -27.15 -22.05
C HIS A 840 -3.55 -27.52 -20.98
N ILE A 841 -4.13 -28.72 -21.01
CA ILE A 841 -5.26 -29.09 -20.13
C ILE A 841 -4.86 -29.94 -18.90
N GLN A 842 -3.63 -30.44 -18.81
CA GLN A 842 -3.21 -31.31 -17.68
C GLN A 842 -2.56 -30.59 -16.48
N LEU A 843 -2.18 -29.32 -16.59
CA LEU A 843 -1.55 -28.56 -15.48
C LEU A 843 -2.54 -27.77 -14.61
N LEU A 844 -3.77 -27.52 -15.08
CA LEU A 844 -4.81 -26.74 -14.38
C LEU A 844 -5.60 -27.54 -13.32
N TRP A 845 -5.40 -28.85 -13.24
CA TRP A 845 -6.11 -29.72 -12.29
C TRP A 845 -5.47 -29.80 -10.90
N LYS A 846 -4.25 -29.28 -10.71
CA LYS A 846 -3.61 -29.19 -9.37
C LYS A 846 -3.84 -27.83 -8.68
N GLN A 847 -4.27 -26.79 -9.40
CA GLN A 847 -4.51 -25.44 -8.86
C GLN A 847 -5.95 -25.21 -8.37
N THR A 848 -6.89 -26.04 -8.81
CA THR A 848 -8.31 -25.97 -8.43
C THR A 848 -8.61 -26.52 -7.04
N SER A 849 -7.65 -27.20 -6.40
CA SER A 849 -7.73 -27.62 -4.99
C SER A 849 -7.57 -26.46 -4.00
N CYS A 850 -6.91 -25.35 -4.37
CA CYS A 850 -6.63 -24.22 -3.47
C CYS A 850 -7.78 -23.21 -3.36
N PHE A 851 -8.70 -23.16 -4.33
CA PHE A 851 -9.76 -22.13 -4.36
C PHE A 851 -11.08 -22.56 -3.72
N ARG A 852 -11.27 -23.87 -3.52
CA ARG A 852 -12.42 -24.42 -2.78
C ARG A 852 -12.49 -23.88 -1.35
N ASP A 853 -11.35 -23.46 -0.80
CA ASP A 853 -11.22 -22.93 0.55
C ASP A 853 -11.58 -21.44 0.66
N CYS A 854 -11.60 -20.64 -0.42
CA CYS A 854 -11.67 -19.17 -0.26
C CYS A 854 -13.07 -18.63 0.13
N ILE A 855 -14.15 -19.30 -0.27
CA ILE A 855 -15.53 -18.93 0.13
C ILE A 855 -15.97 -19.66 1.42
N GLN A 856 -15.26 -20.71 1.84
CA GLN A 856 -15.38 -21.31 3.18
C GLN A 856 -14.43 -20.67 4.23
N ALA A 857 -13.35 -20.01 3.82
CA ALA A 857 -12.29 -19.48 4.70
C ALA A 857 -12.67 -18.19 5.45
N HIS A 858 -13.73 -17.48 5.06
CA HIS A 858 -14.30 -16.45 5.94
C HIS A 858 -15.10 -17.04 7.11
N THR A 859 -15.17 -18.36 7.23
CA THR A 859 -15.70 -19.04 8.42
C THR A 859 -14.70 -20.01 9.07
N ILE A 860 -13.56 -20.44 8.48
CA ILE A 860 -12.53 -21.29 9.17
C ILE A 860 -11.09 -21.02 8.69
N ILE A 861 -10.21 -20.59 9.60
CA ILE A 861 -8.74 -20.52 9.39
C ILE A 861 -8.08 -21.88 9.70
N GLN A 862 -7.32 -22.35 8.70
CA GLN A 862 -6.09 -23.18 8.69
C GLN A 862 -5.80 -24.20 9.81
N SER A 863 -5.40 -25.40 9.38
CA SER A 863 -4.51 -26.27 10.17
C SER A 863 -3.33 -26.74 9.31
N SER A 864 -2.11 -26.45 9.75
CA SER A 864 -0.97 -27.39 9.69
C SER A 864 0.32 -26.78 10.28
N SER A 865 0.68 -27.22 11.49
CA SER A 865 2.05 -27.63 11.78
C SER A 865 2.06 -28.57 13.00
N LEU A 866 2.40 -29.84 12.75
CA LEU A 866 3.26 -30.63 13.64
C LEU A 866 3.68 -31.92 12.92
N VAL A 867 4.99 -32.07 12.85
CA VAL A 867 5.75 -33.19 12.29
C VAL A 867 5.90 -34.29 13.36
N GLN A 868 6.03 -35.53 12.89
CA GLN A 868 6.66 -36.73 13.50
C GLN A 868 5.79 -37.84 14.15
N SER A 869 5.97 -39.03 13.54
CA SER A 869 5.91 -40.41 14.08
C SER A 869 4.55 -41.04 14.38
N PHE A 870 4.12 -41.99 13.54
CA PHE A 870 4.06 -43.42 13.88
C PHE A 870 3.79 -44.25 12.61
N ILE A 871 4.66 -45.22 12.35
CA ILE A 871 4.55 -46.25 11.31
C ILE A 871 3.66 -47.37 11.88
N ASN A 872 2.49 -47.63 11.27
CA ASN A 872 1.93 -48.98 11.18
C ASN A 872 0.82 -49.05 10.10
N PRO A 873 0.91 -49.94 9.09
CA PRO A 873 -0.11 -50.06 8.05
C PRO A 873 -1.08 -51.20 8.39
N ARG A 874 -2.36 -50.89 8.60
CA ARG A 874 -3.50 -51.83 8.41
C ARG A 874 -4.83 -51.08 8.58
N CYS A 875 -5.79 -51.45 7.73
CA CYS A 875 -7.18 -50.96 7.63
C CYS A 875 -7.41 -49.77 6.68
N LEU A 876 -7.47 -50.06 5.38
CA LEU A 876 -8.17 -49.27 4.37
C LEU A 876 -9.17 -50.20 3.66
N HIS A 877 -10.44 -50.08 4.01
CA HIS A 877 -11.58 -50.43 3.16
C HIS A 877 -12.67 -49.39 3.43
N ASP A 878 -13.34 -48.98 2.35
CA ASP A 878 -14.59 -48.22 2.28
C ASP A 878 -14.54 -46.70 2.47
N THR A 879 -14.45 -45.97 1.33
CA THR A 879 -15.57 -45.22 0.72
C THR A 879 -15.06 -44.31 -0.40
N LYS A 880 -15.48 -44.60 -1.64
CA LYS A 880 -15.32 -43.74 -2.82
C LYS A 880 -16.60 -42.93 -2.99
N TYR A 881 -16.54 -41.60 -2.89
CA TYR A 881 -17.53 -40.71 -3.49
C TYR A 881 -16.84 -39.91 -4.60
N GLY A 882 -17.14 -40.27 -5.85
CA GLY A 882 -16.67 -39.60 -7.06
C GLY A 882 -17.64 -38.50 -7.49
N TYR A 883 -17.11 -37.29 -7.70
CA TYR A 883 -17.80 -36.21 -8.39
C TYR A 883 -17.72 -36.41 -9.90
N ILE A 884 -18.85 -36.43 -10.60
CA ILE A 884 -18.89 -36.43 -12.08
C ILE A 884 -19.19 -35.01 -12.57
N ARG A 885 -18.23 -34.51 -13.37
CA ARG A 885 -18.39 -33.44 -14.35
C ARG A 885 -19.30 -33.91 -15.48
N THR A 886 -20.27 -33.10 -15.88
CA THR A 886 -20.97 -33.29 -17.16
C THR A 886 -20.80 -32.05 -18.03
N CYS A 887 -20.43 -32.30 -19.28
CA CYS A 887 -20.12 -31.34 -20.33
C CYS A 887 -21.27 -30.36 -20.62
N CYS A 888 -20.96 -29.06 -20.59
CA CYS A 888 -21.65 -28.07 -21.40
C CYS A 888 -20.65 -27.51 -22.43
N TYR A 889 -20.65 -28.08 -23.63
CA TYR A 889 -20.15 -27.43 -24.84
C TYR A 889 -21.33 -27.19 -25.77
N GLY A 890 -21.52 -25.93 -26.15
CA GLY A 890 -22.52 -25.45 -27.09
C GLY A 890 -22.36 -23.96 -27.30
#